data_AF-J2RHG5-F1
#
_entry.id   AF-J2RHG5-F1
#
_cell.length_a   1.000
_cell.length_b   1.000
_cell.length_c   1.000
_cell.angle_alpha   90.00
_cell.angle_beta   90.00
_cell.angle_gamma   90.00
#
_symmetry.space_group_name_H-M   'P 1'
#
loop_
_entity.id
_entity.type
_entity.pdbx_description
1 polymer ?
#
loop_
_entity_poly.entity_id
_entity_poly.type
_entity_poly.pdbx_seq_one_letter_code
_entity_poly.pdbx_strand_id
1 'polypeptide(L)'
;MTRTHEIRPDLDEGIDRKVLSQLRARFLKLNEGRMARAMEGLSTRQQGVLTLLPLLFHVNHPLLPGYVSGSTPAGLSNFEPDANVLAEAQRLTRSFSYKPRHGSNPPRPIHGLFLMGSLGTLAQADQSDMDVWVCHGPDLTENELAELRKKCQLLEAWAASQGAEAHFFLIDPTRFVRGERDTQLSSEDCGTTQHYLLLDEFYRTAIWLAGRTPIWWLVPVYEESSYDRYTHTLISKRFIRADETLDLGNLAYIPPGEFIGAGLWQLFKGIESPYKSVLKLLLTEVYASEHPRVHCLSLRFKQAVFANRLDLDELDPYVVVYRRIEEYLIARNEPERLELVRRALYLKVNRKLTGNSRTQSWQRSLLERLAHEWHWDQRQLALLDSRSQWKVRQVSSERRALVNELNYSYRFLTQFARQEQTVSRINKRDLSVLGRRLYAAFERKAGKVEFINPGIAPDLAEDTLTLVHAPNKKEPGQDQWGLYNGSLTALEWEHFAPIKRCRHLLELLTWCHRNGVIDSSTRLALHPGTSDLSEFELFNLLGSLQQTIALPLPTVAEEPLLRASVPSEVLILVNVGIDPLKHHRDLNILMTTERTDSLSYAGVRENLVLTLDRVTLNSWNEVLVGRYDGPHALLDCIRDYLNNLPAGPQQPKLRVRCFCHNRAQFIAQRVEEILDTAQNLLLSQLNHRYLIQVQQHYHVLELLPGQVQHIALATLPALIDYLGEEMASYSPLHLDPKALEDHDLALFLPTGQPDCIQVFYRVNEDQADLYVLDEFNALWQQRLPWHDEQSLLVPLQRFLQSIQYRRDALLPMDAAHPLNLDTLYCQLLPSGPGRARRIEARPAPQTPVNKPFYDVQAIVGKATPGQVQVSLYCNQREFSELEHGDQLFSVVAREIVGQRRETERYRCYITDLDLSGLLGEGQSSTHLYLRYKADLEHALNEALDQV
;
A
#
# COMPACT_ATOMS: atom_id res chain seq x y z
N MET A 1 49.95 -17.67 -39.09
CA MET A 1 48.86 -16.92 -39.77
C MET A 1 47.98 -17.91 -40.52
N THR A 2 47.00 -18.52 -39.84
CA THR A 2 45.97 -19.36 -40.47
C THR A 2 44.89 -18.44 -41.04
N ARG A 3 44.68 -18.49 -42.36
CA ARG A 3 43.70 -17.66 -43.06
C ARG A 3 42.27 -18.02 -42.58
N THR A 4 41.73 -17.23 -41.67
CA THR A 4 40.30 -17.25 -41.27
C THR A 4 39.47 -16.60 -42.37
N HIS A 5 39.09 -17.36 -43.39
CA HIS A 5 38.22 -16.85 -44.44
C HIS A 5 36.77 -16.76 -43.94
N GLU A 6 36.25 -15.54 -43.94
CA GLU A 6 34.84 -15.23 -43.78
C GLU A 6 34.04 -15.89 -44.93
N ILE A 7 32.93 -16.53 -44.58
CA ILE A 7 32.01 -17.13 -45.55
C ILE A 7 30.94 -16.08 -45.89
N ARG A 8 30.77 -15.77 -47.19
CA ARG A 8 29.75 -14.83 -47.70
C ARG A 8 29.00 -15.47 -48.88
N PRO A 9 27.97 -16.30 -48.63
CA PRO A 9 27.20 -16.95 -49.67
C PRO A 9 26.27 -15.94 -50.38
N ASP A 10 26.34 -15.87 -51.71
CA ASP A 10 25.45 -15.05 -52.54
C ASP A 10 24.56 -15.97 -53.39
N LEU A 11 23.24 -15.74 -53.38
CA LEU A 11 22.29 -16.50 -54.17
C LEU A 11 22.44 -16.25 -55.67
N ASP A 12 22.84 -15.04 -56.06
CA ASP A 12 22.93 -14.61 -57.45
C ASP A 12 24.23 -15.09 -58.11
N GLU A 13 25.29 -15.28 -57.33
CA GLU A 13 26.56 -15.91 -57.77
C GLU A 13 26.54 -17.45 -57.66
N GLY A 14 25.53 -18.01 -56.99
CA GLY A 14 25.36 -19.44 -56.75
C GLY A 14 25.97 -19.94 -55.43
N ILE A 15 25.25 -20.83 -54.74
CA ILE A 15 25.65 -21.34 -53.41
C ILE A 15 26.15 -22.80 -53.52
N ASP A 16 27.37 -23.07 -53.00
CA ASP A 16 27.86 -24.44 -52.81
C ASP A 16 27.31 -25.04 -51.50
N ARG A 17 26.73 -26.25 -51.58
CA ARG A 17 26.26 -27.01 -50.41
C ARG A 17 27.38 -27.23 -49.38
N LYS A 18 28.63 -27.36 -49.81
CA LYS A 18 29.78 -27.49 -48.89
C LYS A 18 29.94 -26.26 -48.00
N VAL A 19 29.68 -25.06 -48.53
CA VAL A 19 29.75 -23.80 -47.79
C VAL A 19 28.67 -23.76 -46.70
N LEU A 20 27.44 -24.18 -47.02
CA LEU A 20 26.35 -24.29 -46.04
C LEU A 20 26.66 -25.34 -44.95
N SER A 21 27.23 -26.49 -45.33
CA SER A 21 27.68 -27.50 -44.36
C SER A 21 28.79 -26.98 -43.45
N GLN A 22 29.73 -26.19 -43.98
CA GLN A 22 30.78 -25.55 -43.17
C GLN A 22 30.20 -24.54 -42.18
N LEU A 23 29.23 -23.70 -42.58
CA LEU A 23 28.54 -22.78 -41.67
C LEU A 23 27.83 -23.54 -40.54
N ARG A 24 27.08 -24.60 -40.88
CA ARG A 24 26.43 -25.47 -39.90
C ARG A 24 27.45 -26.07 -38.92
N ALA A 25 28.59 -26.56 -39.42
CA ALA A 25 29.64 -27.13 -38.58
C ALA A 25 30.25 -26.10 -37.61
N ARG A 26 30.43 -24.83 -38.04
CA ARG A 26 30.93 -23.76 -37.17
C ARG A 26 29.99 -23.46 -36.00
N PHE A 27 28.68 -23.37 -36.27
CA PHE A 27 27.66 -23.23 -35.22
C PHE A 27 27.65 -24.44 -34.28
N LEU A 28 27.65 -25.67 -34.82
CA LEU A 28 27.63 -26.89 -34.00
C LEU A 28 28.87 -27.02 -33.12
N LYS A 29 30.04 -26.55 -33.57
CA LYS A 29 31.25 -26.50 -32.75
C LYS A 29 31.09 -25.58 -31.53
N LEU A 30 30.46 -24.42 -31.69
CA LEU A 30 30.13 -23.55 -30.56
C LEU A 30 29.12 -24.20 -29.63
N ASN A 31 28.10 -24.85 -30.19
CA ASN A 31 27.09 -25.57 -29.44
C ASN A 31 27.70 -26.67 -28.56
N GLU A 32 28.61 -27.47 -29.12
CA GLU A 32 29.35 -28.52 -28.40
C GLU A 32 30.18 -27.93 -27.25
N GLY A 33 30.90 -26.84 -27.50
CA GLY A 33 31.68 -26.13 -26.47
C GLY A 33 30.81 -25.57 -25.34
N ARG A 34 29.65 -24.99 -25.68
CA ARG A 34 28.69 -24.49 -24.68
C ARG A 34 28.00 -25.63 -23.92
N MET A 35 27.70 -26.76 -24.57
CA MET A 35 27.18 -27.95 -23.91
C MET A 35 28.19 -28.51 -22.90
N ALA A 36 29.48 -28.57 -23.26
CA ALA A 36 30.53 -29.01 -22.34
C ALA A 36 30.63 -28.08 -21.11
N ARG A 37 30.59 -26.76 -21.32
CA ARG A 37 30.53 -25.76 -20.23
C ARG A 37 29.28 -25.92 -19.37
N ALA A 38 28.13 -26.19 -20.00
CA ALA A 38 26.88 -26.43 -19.28
C ALA A 38 27.00 -27.63 -18.35
N MET A 39 27.50 -28.76 -18.86
CA MET A 39 27.72 -29.98 -18.07
C MET A 39 28.71 -29.77 -16.92
N GLU A 40 29.82 -29.04 -17.13
CA GLU A 40 30.81 -28.75 -16.08
C GLU A 40 30.19 -28.02 -14.88
N GLY A 41 29.24 -27.12 -15.12
CA GLY A 41 28.56 -26.36 -14.07
C GLY A 41 27.36 -27.06 -13.43
N LEU A 42 27.01 -28.28 -13.87
CA LEU A 42 25.89 -29.06 -13.32
C LEU A 42 26.41 -30.17 -12.39
N SER A 43 25.64 -30.48 -11.34
CA SER A 43 25.88 -31.68 -10.53
C SER A 43 25.64 -32.95 -11.34
N THR A 44 26.22 -34.09 -10.91
CA THR A 44 26.06 -35.38 -11.62
C THR A 44 24.60 -35.79 -11.84
N ARG A 45 23.70 -35.49 -10.89
CA ARG A 45 22.25 -35.78 -11.05
C ARG A 45 21.60 -34.87 -12.10
N GLN A 46 21.93 -33.58 -12.09
CA GLN A 46 21.43 -32.62 -13.07
C GLN A 46 22.00 -32.90 -14.48
N GLN A 47 23.26 -33.34 -14.59
CA GLN A 47 23.85 -33.83 -15.84
C GLN A 47 23.05 -35.01 -16.39
N GLY A 48 22.65 -35.95 -15.52
CA GLY A 48 21.79 -37.07 -15.88
C GLY A 48 20.43 -36.63 -16.43
N VAL A 49 19.81 -35.61 -15.82
CA VAL A 49 18.57 -34.99 -16.34
C VAL A 49 18.79 -34.49 -17.77
N LEU A 50 19.76 -33.59 -17.96
CA LEU A 50 20.02 -32.96 -19.27
C LEU A 50 20.38 -33.99 -20.35
N THR A 51 21.16 -35.02 -19.99
CA THR A 51 21.55 -36.11 -20.91
C THR A 51 20.35 -36.94 -21.36
N LEU A 52 19.38 -37.17 -20.49
CA LEU A 52 18.22 -38.01 -20.79
C LEU A 52 17.09 -37.29 -21.52
N LEU A 53 17.02 -35.95 -21.49
CA LEU A 53 15.93 -35.19 -22.12
C LEU A 53 15.66 -35.61 -23.58
N PRO A 54 16.66 -35.69 -24.48
CA PRO A 54 16.41 -36.14 -25.86
C PRO A 54 15.75 -37.52 -25.95
N LEU A 55 16.19 -38.47 -25.12
CA LEU A 55 15.61 -39.81 -25.07
C LEU A 55 14.17 -39.79 -24.56
N LEU A 56 13.90 -39.01 -23.50
CA LEU A 56 12.57 -38.92 -22.89
C LEU A 56 11.53 -38.33 -23.83
N PHE A 57 11.90 -37.46 -24.77
CA PHE A 57 11.01 -36.99 -25.84
C PHE A 57 11.01 -37.89 -27.08
N HIS A 58 12.06 -38.68 -27.30
CA HIS A 58 12.12 -39.62 -28.41
C HIS A 58 11.33 -40.91 -28.15
N VAL A 59 11.29 -41.39 -26.90
CA VAL A 59 10.62 -42.64 -26.50
C VAL A 59 9.45 -42.35 -25.56
N ASN A 60 8.32 -43.00 -25.80
CA ASN A 60 7.20 -43.04 -24.87
C ASN A 60 7.10 -44.44 -24.27
N HIS A 61 7.51 -44.62 -23.01
CA HIS A 61 7.58 -45.94 -22.38
C HIS A 61 7.14 -45.89 -20.91
N PRO A 62 6.31 -46.84 -20.40
CA PRO A 62 5.79 -46.82 -19.03
C PRO A 62 6.83 -46.78 -17.91
N LEU A 63 8.04 -47.27 -18.19
CA LEU A 63 9.17 -47.27 -17.24
C LEU A 63 9.99 -45.98 -17.23
N LEU A 64 9.73 -45.04 -18.15
CA LEU A 64 10.46 -43.79 -18.23
C LEU A 64 9.63 -42.63 -17.65
N PRO A 65 10.27 -41.63 -17.05
CA PRO A 65 9.61 -40.38 -16.65
C PRO A 65 8.87 -39.73 -17.81
N GLY A 66 7.77 -39.04 -17.49
CA GLY A 66 6.98 -38.34 -18.50
C GLY A 66 5.96 -39.21 -19.26
N TYR A 67 5.88 -40.52 -18.98
CA TYR A 67 4.85 -41.38 -19.58
C TYR A 67 3.44 -40.97 -19.10
N VAL A 68 2.53 -40.73 -20.05
CA VAL A 68 1.13 -40.41 -19.76
C VAL A 68 0.22 -41.55 -20.21
N SER A 69 0.30 -41.94 -21.47
CA SER A 69 -0.49 -43.02 -22.07
C SER A 69 0.29 -43.65 -23.24
N GLY A 70 -0.24 -44.70 -23.87
CA GLY A 70 0.36 -45.27 -25.09
C GLY A 70 0.29 -44.35 -26.32
N SER A 71 -0.62 -43.37 -26.33
CA SER A 71 -0.83 -42.43 -27.44
C SER A 71 -0.02 -41.14 -27.32
N THR A 72 0.71 -40.93 -26.23
CA THR A 72 1.47 -39.69 -26.01
C THR A 72 2.48 -39.45 -27.14
N PRO A 73 2.49 -38.25 -27.77
CA PRO A 73 3.44 -37.94 -28.82
C PRO A 73 4.89 -38.16 -28.39
N ALA A 74 5.61 -38.94 -29.20
CA ALA A 74 7.04 -39.15 -29.05
C ALA A 74 7.69 -39.45 -30.40
N GLY A 75 8.96 -39.10 -30.50
CA GLY A 75 9.74 -39.22 -31.71
C GLY A 75 10.41 -37.91 -32.05
N LEU A 76 11.68 -37.80 -31.64
CA LEU A 76 12.51 -36.66 -31.95
C LEU A 76 13.15 -36.82 -33.33
N SER A 77 13.04 -35.78 -34.15
CA SER A 77 13.63 -35.72 -35.49
C SER A 77 15.15 -35.94 -35.45
N ASN A 78 15.68 -36.77 -36.34
CA ASN A 78 17.13 -36.97 -36.53
C ASN A 78 17.91 -37.30 -35.25
N PHE A 79 17.27 -37.95 -34.27
CA PHE A 79 17.90 -38.38 -33.02
C PHE A 79 17.85 -39.90 -32.91
N GLU A 80 18.99 -40.48 -32.59
CA GLU A 80 19.15 -41.87 -32.18
C GLU A 80 20.01 -41.88 -30.91
N PRO A 81 19.61 -42.59 -29.85
CA PRO A 81 20.34 -42.58 -28.59
C PRO A 81 21.67 -43.33 -28.73
N ASP A 82 22.75 -42.72 -28.25
CA ASP A 82 24.05 -43.37 -28.18
C ASP A 82 24.17 -44.31 -26.96
N ALA A 83 25.30 -45.02 -26.86
CA ALA A 83 25.55 -45.96 -25.78
C ALA A 83 25.54 -45.31 -24.39
N ASN A 84 25.94 -44.04 -24.28
CA ASN A 84 25.99 -43.32 -23.01
C ASN A 84 24.58 -42.96 -22.54
N VAL A 85 23.74 -42.42 -23.43
CA VAL A 85 22.33 -42.11 -23.15
C VAL A 85 21.57 -43.37 -22.74
N LEU A 86 21.82 -44.50 -23.41
CA LEU A 86 21.20 -45.78 -23.07
C LEU A 86 21.68 -46.31 -21.71
N ALA A 87 22.97 -46.16 -21.39
CA ALA A 87 23.50 -46.55 -20.08
C ALA A 87 22.89 -45.72 -18.94
N GLU A 88 22.75 -44.40 -19.12
CA GLU A 88 22.08 -43.54 -18.13
C GLU A 88 20.59 -43.89 -17.99
N ALA A 89 19.90 -44.25 -19.08
CA ALA A 89 18.52 -44.70 -19.02
C ALA A 89 18.37 -46.02 -18.24
N GLN A 90 19.32 -46.95 -18.40
CA GLN A 90 19.36 -48.20 -17.65
C GLN A 90 19.71 -48.00 -16.17
N ARG A 91 20.48 -46.96 -15.82
CA ARG A 91 20.69 -46.56 -14.43
C ARG A 91 19.41 -46.06 -13.78
N LEU A 92 18.58 -45.34 -14.54
CA LEU A 92 17.26 -44.89 -14.08
C LEU A 92 16.28 -46.05 -13.94
N THR A 93 16.25 -46.99 -14.89
CA THR A 93 15.45 -48.22 -14.80
C THR A 93 16.15 -49.39 -15.48
N ARG A 94 16.63 -50.35 -14.67
CA ARG A 94 17.39 -51.53 -15.14
C ARG A 94 16.61 -52.40 -16.13
N SER A 95 15.29 -52.42 -16.04
CA SER A 95 14.41 -53.20 -16.91
C SER A 95 14.10 -52.51 -18.25
N PHE A 96 14.58 -51.28 -18.46
CA PHE A 96 14.40 -50.59 -19.72
C PHE A 96 15.34 -51.16 -20.79
N SER A 97 14.77 -51.52 -21.93
CA SER A 97 15.50 -51.94 -23.12
C SER A 97 15.01 -51.11 -24.30
N TYR A 98 15.92 -50.40 -24.94
CA TYR A 98 15.60 -49.57 -26.09
C TYR A 98 15.28 -50.44 -27.31
N LYS A 99 14.15 -50.15 -27.95
CA LYS A 99 13.75 -50.76 -29.21
C LYS A 99 13.67 -49.66 -30.28
N PRO A 100 14.49 -49.74 -31.34
CA PRO A 100 14.40 -48.81 -32.45
C PRO A 100 12.99 -48.79 -33.03
N ARG A 101 12.52 -47.63 -33.49
CA ARG A 101 11.18 -47.52 -34.08
C ARG A 101 11.18 -48.16 -35.47
N HIS A 102 10.35 -49.20 -35.65
CA HIS A 102 10.24 -49.93 -36.91
C HIS A 102 9.28 -49.24 -37.90
N GLY A 103 9.64 -49.26 -39.20
CA GLY A 103 8.87 -48.65 -40.30
C GLY A 103 9.74 -47.79 -41.23
N SER A 104 9.34 -47.60 -42.49
CA SER A 104 10.12 -46.81 -43.46
C SER A 104 10.16 -45.31 -43.15
N ASN A 105 9.23 -44.79 -42.34
CA ASN A 105 9.20 -43.41 -41.85
C ASN A 105 8.29 -43.27 -40.59
N PRO A 106 8.76 -43.63 -39.38
CA PRO A 106 7.94 -43.52 -38.17
C PRO A 106 7.60 -42.05 -37.86
N PRO A 107 6.43 -41.73 -37.27
CA PRO A 107 6.05 -40.34 -36.97
C PRO A 107 7.04 -39.65 -36.04
N ARG A 108 7.51 -38.45 -36.40
CA ARG A 108 8.47 -37.66 -35.61
C ARG A 108 7.86 -36.32 -35.21
N PRO A 109 6.85 -36.32 -34.31
CA PRO A 109 6.10 -35.11 -33.96
C PRO A 109 6.94 -34.06 -33.24
N ILE A 110 8.09 -34.44 -32.67
CA ILE A 110 9.01 -33.49 -32.03
C ILE A 110 10.11 -33.14 -33.03
N HIS A 111 10.13 -31.88 -33.44
CA HIS A 111 11.07 -31.36 -34.43
C HIS A 111 12.41 -30.98 -33.82
N GLY A 112 12.47 -30.42 -32.61
CA GLY A 112 13.73 -30.06 -31.98
C GLY A 112 13.62 -29.72 -30.50
N LEU A 113 14.74 -29.89 -29.81
CA LEU A 113 14.90 -29.56 -28.39
C LEU A 113 16.04 -28.55 -28.23
N PHE A 114 15.75 -27.43 -27.58
CA PHE A 114 16.72 -26.38 -27.34
C PHE A 114 16.67 -25.96 -25.88
N LEU A 115 17.82 -26.00 -25.22
CA LEU A 115 17.99 -25.44 -23.90
C LEU A 115 18.35 -23.96 -24.03
N MET A 116 17.61 -23.08 -23.38
CA MET A 116 17.88 -21.64 -23.32
C MET A 116 18.33 -21.22 -21.93
N GLY A 117 18.74 -19.95 -21.81
CA GLY A 117 19.05 -19.32 -20.53
C GLY A 117 20.54 -19.24 -20.23
N SER A 118 20.90 -19.31 -18.95
CA SER A 118 22.28 -19.10 -18.50
C SER A 118 23.18 -20.33 -18.56
N LEU A 119 22.66 -21.53 -18.86
CA LEU A 119 23.50 -22.73 -18.95
C LEU A 119 24.52 -22.62 -20.09
N GLY A 120 25.74 -23.08 -19.83
CA GLY A 120 26.87 -22.98 -20.74
C GLY A 120 27.35 -21.54 -20.98
N THR A 121 27.04 -20.62 -20.05
CA THR A 121 27.47 -19.21 -20.10
C THR A 121 28.17 -18.78 -18.81
N LEU A 122 28.86 -17.64 -18.83
CA LEU A 122 29.57 -17.06 -17.70
C LEU A 122 28.63 -16.89 -16.49
N ALA A 123 27.34 -16.65 -16.74
CA ALA A 123 26.33 -16.44 -15.70
C ALA A 123 25.64 -17.73 -15.20
N GLN A 124 26.09 -18.91 -15.61
CA GLN A 124 25.61 -20.18 -15.04
C GLN A 124 25.99 -20.25 -13.57
N ALA A 125 24.98 -20.33 -12.71
CA ALA A 125 25.09 -20.62 -11.29
C ALA A 125 24.49 -21.99 -10.97
N ASP A 126 24.77 -22.52 -9.78
CA ASP A 126 24.36 -23.86 -9.36
C ASP A 126 22.83 -24.04 -9.30
N GLN A 127 22.08 -22.94 -9.15
CA GLN A 127 20.61 -22.86 -9.15
C GLN A 127 20.04 -22.35 -10.48
N SER A 128 20.78 -22.45 -11.60
CA SER A 128 20.22 -22.05 -12.90
C SER A 128 19.12 -23.03 -13.34
N ASP A 129 18.03 -22.47 -13.82
CA ASP A 129 16.89 -23.15 -14.44
C ASP A 129 17.23 -23.70 -15.83
N MET A 130 16.61 -24.82 -16.19
CA MET A 130 16.67 -25.43 -17.52
C MET A 130 15.40 -25.10 -18.31
N ASP A 131 15.42 -23.99 -19.05
CA ASP A 131 14.32 -23.62 -19.94
C ASP A 131 14.46 -24.36 -21.28
N VAL A 132 13.56 -25.29 -21.58
CA VAL A 132 13.65 -26.16 -22.76
C VAL A 132 12.51 -25.88 -23.73
N TRP A 133 12.85 -25.43 -24.93
CA TRP A 133 11.91 -25.33 -26.04
C TRP A 133 11.72 -26.70 -26.69
N VAL A 134 10.49 -27.19 -26.65
CA VAL A 134 10.04 -28.41 -27.30
C VAL A 134 9.33 -28.01 -28.59
N CYS A 135 10.10 -27.91 -29.67
CA CYS A 135 9.57 -27.56 -30.98
C CYS A 135 8.84 -28.77 -31.56
N HIS A 136 7.55 -28.66 -31.84
CA HIS A 136 6.72 -29.75 -32.35
C HIS A 136 6.17 -29.47 -33.75
N GLY A 137 5.58 -30.48 -34.37
CA GLY A 137 4.88 -30.34 -35.64
C GLY A 137 3.56 -29.61 -35.49
N PRO A 138 3.16 -28.78 -36.47
CA PRO A 138 1.88 -28.05 -36.44
C PRO A 138 0.67 -28.99 -36.57
N ASP A 139 0.89 -30.23 -37.03
CA ASP A 139 -0.17 -31.21 -37.30
C ASP A 139 -0.65 -31.97 -36.04
N LEU A 140 -0.12 -31.65 -34.85
CA LEU A 140 -0.58 -32.24 -33.60
C LEU A 140 -1.98 -31.77 -33.24
N THR A 141 -2.87 -32.70 -32.93
CA THR A 141 -4.23 -32.40 -32.45
C THR A 141 -4.21 -31.83 -31.04
N GLU A 142 -5.28 -31.14 -30.63
CA GLU A 142 -5.41 -30.60 -29.26
C GLU A 142 -5.27 -31.66 -28.17
N ASN A 143 -5.75 -32.89 -28.41
CA ASN A 143 -5.59 -34.00 -27.48
C ASN A 143 -4.12 -34.44 -27.35
N GLU A 144 -3.40 -34.51 -28.47
CA GLU A 144 -1.97 -34.82 -28.49
C GLU A 144 -1.14 -33.73 -27.81
N LEU A 145 -1.50 -32.45 -28.03
CA LEU A 145 -0.90 -31.31 -27.33
C LEU A 145 -1.16 -31.37 -25.83
N ALA A 146 -2.38 -31.69 -25.40
CA ALA A 146 -2.71 -31.86 -23.99
C ALA A 146 -1.91 -33.00 -23.34
N GLU A 147 -1.75 -34.14 -24.02
CA GLU A 147 -0.88 -35.22 -23.55
C GLU A 147 0.60 -34.82 -23.49
N LEU A 148 1.09 -34.08 -24.49
CA LEU A 148 2.47 -33.60 -24.51
C LEU A 148 2.73 -32.56 -23.40
N ARG A 149 1.77 -31.66 -23.11
CA ARG A 149 1.82 -30.74 -21.96
C ARG A 149 1.88 -31.51 -20.63
N LYS A 150 1.05 -32.55 -20.49
CA LYS A 150 1.07 -33.41 -19.29
C LYS A 150 2.38 -34.18 -19.14
N LYS A 151 2.95 -34.66 -20.24
CA LYS A 151 4.30 -35.25 -20.27
C LYS A 151 5.35 -34.27 -19.80
N CYS A 152 5.31 -33.02 -20.27
CA CYS A 152 6.20 -31.95 -19.80
C CYS A 152 6.10 -31.76 -18.28
N GLN A 153 4.91 -31.58 -17.73
CA GLN A 153 4.70 -31.44 -16.27
C GLN A 153 5.27 -32.60 -15.45
N LEU A 154 5.12 -33.84 -15.93
CA LEU A 154 5.69 -35.02 -15.29
C LEU A 154 7.23 -35.03 -15.36
N LEU A 155 7.81 -34.52 -16.46
CA LEU A 155 9.26 -34.37 -16.60
C LEU A 155 9.80 -33.25 -15.70
N GLU A 156 9.07 -32.15 -15.50
CA GLU A 156 9.42 -31.09 -14.54
C GLU A 156 9.47 -31.64 -13.12
N ALA A 157 8.43 -32.38 -12.71
CA ALA A 157 8.38 -33.03 -11.39
C ALA A 157 9.51 -34.05 -11.21
N TRP A 158 9.84 -34.82 -12.26
CA TRP A 158 10.97 -35.74 -12.23
C TRP A 158 12.31 -35.01 -12.13
N ALA A 159 12.54 -33.98 -12.94
CA ALA A 159 13.75 -33.17 -12.88
C ALA A 159 13.95 -32.56 -11.48
N ALA A 160 12.87 -32.05 -10.88
CA ALA A 160 12.89 -31.52 -9.51
C ALA A 160 13.31 -32.58 -8.49
N SER A 161 12.86 -33.84 -8.63
CA SER A 161 13.31 -34.96 -7.79
C SER A 161 14.82 -35.26 -7.90
N GLN A 162 15.45 -34.86 -9.01
CA GLN A 162 16.89 -34.98 -9.26
C GLN A 162 17.69 -33.73 -8.84
N GLY A 163 17.02 -32.70 -8.31
CA GLY A 163 17.63 -31.42 -7.96
C GLY A 163 17.86 -30.49 -9.16
N ALA A 164 17.17 -30.71 -10.28
CA ALA A 164 17.17 -29.83 -11.44
C ALA A 164 15.83 -29.07 -11.51
N GLU A 165 15.87 -27.76 -11.61
CA GLU A 165 14.70 -26.97 -11.98
C GLU A 165 14.63 -26.90 -13.51
N ALA A 166 13.59 -27.48 -14.11
CA ALA A 166 13.40 -27.50 -15.56
C ALA A 166 11.98 -27.05 -15.90
N HIS A 167 11.85 -26.29 -16.99
CA HIS A 167 10.59 -25.77 -17.50
C HIS A 167 10.51 -26.06 -19.00
N PHE A 168 9.43 -26.71 -19.46
CA PHE A 168 9.29 -27.08 -20.87
C PHE A 168 8.22 -26.25 -21.58
N PHE A 169 8.63 -25.60 -22.67
CA PHE A 169 7.77 -24.73 -23.46
C PHE A 169 7.49 -25.37 -24.82
N LEU A 170 6.22 -25.65 -25.11
CA LEU A 170 5.81 -26.15 -26.41
C LEU A 170 5.83 -25.01 -27.43
N ILE A 171 6.56 -25.19 -28.52
CA ILE A 171 6.69 -24.20 -29.59
C ILE A 171 6.21 -24.82 -30.90
N ASP A 172 5.19 -24.21 -31.51
CA ASP A 172 4.87 -24.41 -32.92
C ASP A 172 5.69 -23.39 -33.74
N PRO A 173 6.71 -23.82 -34.49
CA PRO A 173 7.54 -22.90 -35.27
C PRO A 173 6.75 -22.11 -36.32
N THR A 174 5.72 -22.71 -36.92
CA THR A 174 4.91 -22.09 -37.97
C THR A 174 4.10 -20.92 -37.44
N ARG A 175 3.49 -21.10 -36.27
CA ARG A 175 2.75 -20.04 -35.56
C ARG A 175 3.70 -19.01 -34.97
N PHE A 176 4.83 -19.45 -34.41
CA PHE A 176 5.83 -18.57 -33.82
C PHE A 176 6.33 -17.54 -34.84
N VAL A 177 6.73 -17.95 -36.05
CA VAL A 177 7.20 -17.04 -37.12
C VAL A 177 6.18 -15.93 -37.46
N ARG A 178 4.87 -16.21 -37.34
CA ARG A 178 3.81 -15.23 -37.59
C ARG A 178 3.55 -14.28 -36.43
N GLY A 179 4.27 -14.45 -35.32
CA GLY A 179 4.01 -13.74 -34.06
C GLY A 179 2.77 -14.23 -33.32
N GLU A 180 2.19 -15.37 -33.72
CA GLU A 180 1.05 -15.98 -33.03
C GLU A 180 1.53 -16.71 -31.77
N ARG A 181 0.90 -16.45 -30.62
CA ARG A 181 1.21 -17.12 -29.34
C ARG A 181 -0.04 -17.68 -28.70
N ASP A 182 0.12 -18.83 -28.03
CA ASP A 182 -0.88 -19.29 -27.07
C ASP A 182 -0.75 -18.43 -25.80
N THR A 183 -1.86 -17.87 -25.33
CA THR A 183 -1.99 -17.00 -24.15
C THR A 183 -1.59 -17.65 -22.81
N GLN A 184 -1.12 -18.91 -22.82
CA GLN A 184 -0.77 -19.69 -21.63
C GLN A 184 0.70 -19.56 -21.17
N LEU A 185 1.47 -18.62 -21.72
CA LEU A 185 2.81 -18.28 -21.21
C LEU A 185 2.69 -17.28 -20.03
N SER A 186 2.33 -17.82 -18.86
CA SER A 186 2.29 -17.17 -17.53
C SER A 186 1.17 -16.15 -17.25
N SER A 187 0.74 -16.12 -15.99
CA SER A 187 -0.45 -15.45 -15.45
C SER A 187 -0.35 -13.92 -15.28
N GLU A 188 0.57 -13.24 -15.98
CA GLU A 188 0.71 -11.78 -15.89
C GLU A 188 0.98 -11.20 -17.28
N ASP A 189 -0.02 -10.48 -17.81
CA ASP A 189 -0.13 -10.01 -19.20
C ASP A 189 1.03 -9.12 -19.69
N CYS A 190 1.92 -8.65 -18.80
CA CYS A 190 3.07 -7.80 -19.13
C CYS A 190 4.19 -8.53 -19.91
N GLY A 191 4.25 -9.88 -19.89
CA GLY A 191 5.25 -10.67 -20.62
C GLY A 191 4.86 -11.02 -22.07
N THR A 192 3.61 -10.77 -22.45
CA THR A 192 3.00 -11.30 -23.69
C THR A 192 3.59 -10.71 -24.98
N THR A 193 4.22 -9.53 -24.92
CA THR A 193 4.68 -8.74 -26.09
C THR A 193 6.16 -8.91 -26.47
N GLN A 194 6.85 -9.97 -26.01
CA GLN A 194 8.30 -10.17 -26.24
C GLN A 194 8.60 -11.24 -27.31
N HIS A 195 8.13 -11.12 -28.55
CA HIS A 195 8.45 -12.07 -29.64
C HIS A 195 9.89 -11.94 -30.12
N TYR A 196 10.26 -10.79 -30.66
CA TYR A 196 11.56 -10.59 -31.31
C TYR A 196 12.71 -10.52 -30.31
N LEU A 197 12.50 -9.93 -29.14
CA LEU A 197 13.54 -9.88 -28.10
C LEU A 197 13.81 -11.25 -27.48
N LEU A 198 12.78 -12.11 -27.40
CA LEU A 198 12.94 -13.51 -27.02
C LEU A 198 13.64 -14.31 -28.11
N LEU A 199 13.39 -13.99 -29.39
CA LEU A 199 14.09 -14.64 -30.51
C LEU A 199 15.56 -14.23 -30.60
N ASP A 200 15.87 -12.94 -30.39
CA ASP A 200 17.26 -12.46 -30.20
C ASP A 200 17.91 -13.21 -29.03
N GLU A 201 17.15 -13.42 -27.94
CA GLU A 201 17.60 -14.23 -26.81
C GLU A 201 17.92 -15.66 -27.18
N PHE A 202 16.98 -16.33 -27.83
CA PHE A 202 17.12 -17.69 -28.30
C PHE A 202 18.38 -17.84 -29.17
N TYR A 203 18.59 -17.00 -30.18
CA TYR A 203 19.71 -17.17 -31.10
C TYR A 203 21.09 -16.96 -30.47
N ARG A 204 21.19 -16.18 -29.39
CA ARG A 204 22.46 -16.01 -28.65
C ARG A 204 22.66 -17.07 -27.56
N THR A 205 21.61 -17.53 -26.86
CA THR A 205 21.76 -18.45 -25.70
C THR A 205 21.34 -19.89 -25.95
N ALA A 206 20.63 -20.23 -27.02
CA ALA A 206 20.17 -21.60 -27.22
C ALA A 206 21.34 -22.58 -27.36
N ILE A 207 21.23 -23.72 -26.68
CA ILE A 207 22.03 -24.93 -26.86
C ILE A 207 21.09 -25.96 -27.49
N TRP A 208 21.37 -26.34 -28.73
CA TRP A 208 20.71 -27.44 -29.42
C TRP A 208 21.04 -28.75 -28.72
N LEU A 209 20.01 -29.45 -28.23
CA LEU A 209 20.14 -30.75 -27.57
C LEU A 209 20.06 -31.89 -28.58
N ALA A 210 19.05 -31.84 -29.45
CA ALA A 210 18.81 -32.81 -30.52
C ALA A 210 17.66 -32.33 -31.41
N GLY A 211 17.50 -32.90 -32.61
CA GLY A 211 16.45 -32.49 -33.54
C GLY A 211 16.93 -31.85 -34.85
N ARG A 212 16.03 -31.10 -35.46
CA ARG A 212 16.31 -30.16 -36.55
C ARG A 212 17.05 -28.94 -36.01
N THR A 213 17.94 -28.36 -36.81
CA THR A 213 18.69 -27.14 -36.45
C THR A 213 18.06 -25.89 -37.07
N PRO A 214 18.13 -24.70 -36.44
CA PRO A 214 17.54 -23.49 -37.01
C PRO A 214 18.14 -23.13 -38.38
N ILE A 215 17.29 -22.93 -39.38
CA ILE A 215 17.69 -22.53 -40.75
C ILE A 215 18.33 -21.14 -40.76
N TRP A 216 17.99 -20.29 -39.78
CA TRP A 216 18.50 -18.93 -39.63
C TRP A 216 20.04 -18.85 -39.62
N TRP A 217 20.74 -19.88 -39.14
CA TRP A 217 22.22 -19.94 -39.18
C TRP A 217 22.81 -20.02 -40.59
N LEU A 218 22.00 -20.34 -41.60
CA LEU A 218 22.40 -20.49 -43.01
C LEU A 218 22.07 -19.26 -43.87
N VAL A 219 21.29 -18.32 -43.34
CA VAL A 219 20.95 -17.05 -44.01
C VAL A 219 22.02 -16.02 -43.66
N PRO A 220 22.66 -15.30 -44.58
CA PRO A 220 23.63 -14.25 -44.22
C PRO A 220 22.94 -13.04 -43.56
N VAL A 221 23.68 -12.28 -42.73
CA VAL A 221 23.10 -11.10 -42.04
C VAL A 221 22.63 -10.02 -43.01
N TYR A 222 23.27 -9.87 -44.17
CA TYR A 222 22.83 -8.94 -45.22
C TYR A 222 21.58 -9.40 -45.97
N GLU A 223 21.11 -10.64 -45.75
CA GLU A 223 19.89 -11.20 -46.33
C GLU A 223 18.73 -11.26 -45.33
N GLU A 224 18.88 -10.72 -44.11
CA GLU A 224 17.80 -10.75 -43.10
C GLU A 224 16.51 -10.08 -43.61
N SER A 225 16.60 -8.96 -44.32
CA SER A 225 15.43 -8.30 -44.90
C SER A 225 14.75 -9.11 -46.03
N SER A 226 15.47 -10.07 -46.61
CA SER A 226 15.00 -10.97 -47.68
C SER A 226 14.86 -12.41 -47.17
N TYR A 227 14.73 -12.62 -45.86
CA TYR A 227 14.79 -13.92 -45.19
C TYR A 227 13.90 -14.97 -45.85
N ASP A 228 12.62 -14.66 -46.06
CA ASP A 228 11.65 -15.59 -46.63
C ASP A 228 12.02 -16.05 -48.04
N ARG A 229 12.50 -15.14 -48.88
CA ARG A 229 13.01 -15.47 -50.21
C ARG A 229 14.23 -16.38 -50.10
N TYR A 230 15.14 -16.08 -49.19
CA TYR A 230 16.39 -16.82 -49.04
C TYR A 230 16.15 -18.25 -48.53
N THR A 231 15.38 -18.41 -47.44
CA THR A 231 15.03 -19.72 -46.86
C THR A 231 14.21 -20.56 -47.83
N HIS A 232 13.22 -19.97 -48.50
CA HIS A 232 12.45 -20.64 -49.55
C HIS A 232 13.37 -21.15 -50.67
N THR A 233 14.36 -20.35 -51.10
CA THR A 233 15.30 -20.75 -52.15
C THR A 233 16.19 -21.91 -51.71
N LEU A 234 16.70 -21.89 -50.48
CA LEU A 234 17.51 -22.98 -49.93
C LEU A 234 16.75 -24.32 -49.91
N ILE A 235 15.47 -24.29 -49.54
CA ILE A 235 14.62 -25.48 -49.43
C ILE A 235 14.13 -25.95 -50.81
N SER A 236 13.50 -25.06 -51.60
CA SER A 236 12.87 -25.41 -52.88
C SER A 236 13.88 -25.88 -53.94
N LYS A 237 15.08 -25.28 -53.97
CA LYS A 237 16.19 -25.71 -54.85
C LYS A 237 17.00 -26.87 -54.25
N ARG A 238 16.57 -27.44 -53.11
CA ARG A 238 17.19 -28.58 -52.43
C ARG A 238 18.66 -28.36 -52.07
N PHE A 239 19.06 -27.14 -51.69
CA PHE A 239 20.39 -26.90 -51.11
C PHE A 239 20.49 -27.52 -49.71
N ILE A 240 19.37 -27.53 -48.99
CA ILE A 240 19.17 -28.19 -47.69
C ILE A 240 17.89 -29.02 -47.72
N ARG A 241 17.77 -29.97 -46.79
CA ARG A 241 16.55 -30.77 -46.63
C ARG A 241 15.64 -30.16 -45.56
N ALA A 242 14.34 -30.11 -45.84
CA ALA A 242 13.35 -29.52 -44.93
C ALA A 242 13.22 -30.28 -43.60
N ASP A 243 13.49 -31.59 -43.58
CA ASP A 243 13.46 -32.44 -42.38
C ASP A 243 14.73 -32.33 -41.53
N GLU A 244 15.75 -31.58 -41.97
CA GLU A 244 16.97 -31.28 -41.20
C GLU A 244 16.94 -29.91 -40.52
N THR A 245 16.01 -29.03 -40.91
CA THR A 245 15.99 -27.64 -40.46
C THR A 245 14.66 -27.21 -39.82
N LEU A 246 14.74 -26.21 -38.95
CA LEU A 246 13.62 -25.59 -38.26
C LEU A 246 13.62 -24.09 -38.58
N ASP A 247 12.45 -23.49 -38.82
CA ASP A 247 12.34 -22.05 -39.01
C ASP A 247 11.67 -21.40 -37.80
N LEU A 248 12.34 -20.42 -37.20
CA LEU A 248 11.84 -19.64 -36.05
C LEU A 248 11.74 -18.14 -36.38
N GLY A 249 12.09 -17.74 -37.61
CA GLY A 249 11.97 -16.36 -38.09
C GLY A 249 13.30 -15.62 -38.20
N ASN A 250 13.21 -14.30 -38.37
CA ASN A 250 14.34 -13.41 -38.60
C ASN A 250 14.31 -12.21 -37.63
N LEU A 251 15.36 -11.40 -37.65
CA LEU A 251 15.50 -10.20 -36.81
C LEU A 251 15.74 -8.95 -37.64
N ALA A 252 15.19 -8.90 -38.86
CA ALA A 252 15.35 -7.76 -39.77
C ALA A 252 14.71 -6.48 -39.22
N TYR A 253 13.61 -6.61 -38.47
CA TYR A 253 12.88 -5.49 -37.89
C TYR A 253 12.28 -5.89 -36.54
N ILE A 254 12.44 -5.04 -35.53
CA ILE A 254 11.81 -5.19 -34.22
C ILE A 254 10.78 -4.06 -34.03
N PRO A 255 9.49 -4.38 -33.84
CA PRO A 255 8.47 -3.40 -33.55
C PRO A 255 8.77 -2.63 -32.26
N PRO A 256 8.51 -1.30 -32.20
CA PRO A 256 8.80 -0.49 -31.03
C PRO A 256 8.05 -0.94 -29.75
N GLY A 257 6.88 -1.56 -29.91
CA GLY A 257 6.10 -2.14 -28.81
C GLY A 257 6.82 -3.24 -28.03
N GLU A 258 7.75 -3.97 -28.66
CA GLU A 258 8.56 -5.02 -28.01
C GLU A 258 9.44 -4.45 -26.90
N PHE A 259 10.10 -3.31 -27.14
CA PHE A 259 10.98 -2.69 -26.15
C PHE A 259 10.21 -2.20 -24.93
N ILE A 260 9.00 -1.66 -25.15
CA ILE A 260 8.14 -1.18 -24.07
C ILE A 260 7.74 -2.36 -23.19
N GLY A 261 7.16 -3.41 -23.75
CA GLY A 261 6.73 -4.55 -22.95
C GLY A 261 7.88 -5.34 -22.32
N ALA A 262 9.00 -5.50 -23.02
CA ALA A 262 10.21 -6.06 -22.42
C ALA A 262 10.75 -5.22 -21.27
N GLY A 263 10.83 -3.90 -21.46
CA GLY A 263 11.28 -2.98 -20.44
C GLY A 263 10.36 -2.97 -19.21
N LEU A 264 9.03 -2.96 -19.40
CA LEU A 264 8.05 -3.05 -18.32
C LEU A 264 8.19 -4.34 -17.51
N TRP A 265 8.34 -5.48 -18.19
CA TRP A 265 8.57 -6.77 -17.55
C TRP A 265 9.87 -6.80 -16.75
N GLN A 266 10.97 -6.29 -17.31
CA GLN A 266 12.25 -6.24 -16.59
C GLN A 266 12.21 -5.25 -15.41
N LEU A 267 11.48 -4.14 -15.51
CA LEU A 267 11.26 -3.24 -14.38
C LEU A 267 10.47 -3.91 -13.26
N PHE A 268 9.41 -4.66 -13.62
CA PHE A 268 8.63 -5.42 -12.66
C PHE A 268 9.50 -6.43 -11.92
N LYS A 269 10.25 -7.28 -12.65
CA LYS A 269 11.18 -8.25 -12.05
C LYS A 269 12.34 -7.56 -11.31
N GLY A 270 12.71 -6.35 -11.73
CA GLY A 270 13.77 -5.54 -11.12
C GLY A 270 13.47 -5.05 -9.71
N ILE A 271 12.19 -5.00 -9.31
CA ILE A 271 11.79 -4.65 -7.94
C ILE A 271 12.18 -5.76 -6.95
N GLU A 272 12.16 -7.03 -7.36
CA GLU A 272 12.46 -8.19 -6.50
C GLU A 272 13.85 -8.79 -6.76
N SER A 273 14.34 -8.69 -7.99
CA SER A 273 15.61 -9.26 -8.44
C SER A 273 16.39 -8.24 -9.29
N PRO A 274 16.92 -7.17 -8.65
CA PRO A 274 17.44 -6.02 -9.35
C PRO A 274 18.64 -6.33 -10.26
N TYR A 275 19.67 -7.06 -9.77
CA TYR A 275 20.88 -7.29 -10.55
C TYR A 275 20.65 -8.12 -11.83
N LYS A 276 19.77 -9.13 -11.79
CA LYS A 276 19.41 -9.92 -12.99
C LYS A 276 18.69 -9.06 -14.02
N SER A 277 17.81 -8.18 -13.54
CA SER A 277 16.92 -7.41 -14.41
C SER A 277 17.61 -6.18 -15.02
N VAL A 278 18.54 -5.54 -14.29
CA VAL A 278 19.30 -4.37 -14.77
C VAL A 278 20.03 -4.67 -16.08
N LEU A 279 20.71 -5.81 -16.22
CA LEU A 279 21.41 -6.16 -17.46
C LEU A 279 20.45 -6.23 -18.67
N LYS A 280 19.32 -6.91 -18.51
CA LYS A 280 18.31 -7.05 -19.58
C LYS A 280 17.61 -5.72 -19.87
N LEU A 281 17.37 -4.92 -18.84
CA LEU A 281 16.74 -3.61 -18.93
C LEU A 281 17.60 -2.62 -19.72
N LEU A 282 18.90 -2.52 -19.40
CA LEU A 282 19.81 -1.66 -20.14
C LEU A 282 20.04 -2.15 -21.57
N LEU A 283 20.09 -3.47 -21.80
CA LEU A 283 20.13 -3.98 -23.17
C LEU A 283 18.90 -3.55 -23.97
N THR A 284 17.72 -3.59 -23.34
CA THR A 284 16.48 -3.11 -23.95
C THR A 284 16.52 -1.61 -24.23
N GLU A 285 17.10 -0.82 -23.32
CA GLU A 285 17.37 0.61 -23.55
C GLU A 285 18.29 0.83 -24.77
N VAL A 286 19.39 0.08 -24.87
CA VAL A 286 20.31 0.18 -26.02
C VAL A 286 19.53 -0.08 -27.31
N TYR A 287 18.77 -1.17 -27.38
CA TYR A 287 18.00 -1.50 -28.57
C TYR A 287 16.93 -0.46 -28.90
N ALA A 288 16.20 0.05 -27.89
CA ALA A 288 15.21 1.09 -28.09
C ALA A 288 15.83 2.40 -28.61
N SER A 289 17.03 2.75 -28.13
CA SER A 289 17.75 3.96 -28.57
C SER A 289 18.21 3.90 -30.03
N GLU A 290 18.30 2.70 -30.61
CA GLU A 290 18.72 2.47 -32.00
C GLU A 290 17.54 2.26 -32.96
N HIS A 291 16.30 2.20 -32.44
CA HIS A 291 15.11 2.04 -33.26
C HIS A 291 15.02 3.17 -34.31
N PRO A 292 14.71 2.88 -35.60
CA PRO A 292 14.32 1.58 -36.16
C PRO A 292 15.46 0.65 -36.62
N ARG A 293 16.72 1.09 -36.56
CA ARG A 293 17.89 0.35 -37.05
C ARG A 293 18.65 -0.31 -35.90
N VAL A 294 18.00 -1.32 -35.31
CA VAL A 294 18.49 -2.03 -34.13
C VAL A 294 19.62 -2.99 -34.51
N HIS A 295 20.76 -2.90 -33.82
CA HIS A 295 21.85 -3.85 -34.00
C HIS A 295 21.74 -4.99 -32.99
N CYS A 296 20.92 -6.00 -33.32
CA CYS A 296 20.70 -7.17 -32.48
C CYS A 296 21.99 -7.94 -32.19
N LEU A 297 22.17 -8.39 -30.94
CA LEU A 297 23.34 -9.14 -30.51
C LEU A 297 23.47 -10.49 -31.21
N SER A 298 22.36 -11.17 -31.46
CA SER A 298 22.34 -12.41 -32.24
C SER A 298 22.91 -12.22 -33.66
N LEU A 299 22.65 -11.10 -34.32
CA LEU A 299 23.22 -10.78 -35.64
C LEU A 299 24.73 -10.54 -35.55
N ARG A 300 25.22 -9.84 -34.52
CA ARG A 300 26.67 -9.69 -34.27
C ARG A 300 27.33 -11.05 -33.98
N PHE A 301 26.67 -11.90 -33.19
CA PHE A 301 27.11 -13.27 -32.90
C PHE A 301 27.21 -14.09 -34.20
N LYS A 302 26.18 -14.03 -35.04
CA LYS A 302 26.13 -14.71 -36.34
C LYS A 302 27.23 -14.23 -37.29
N GLN A 303 27.50 -12.93 -37.37
CA GLN A 303 28.64 -12.39 -38.13
C GLN A 303 29.98 -12.97 -37.66
N ALA A 304 30.17 -13.16 -36.36
CA ALA A 304 31.38 -13.78 -35.82
C ALA A 304 31.52 -15.25 -36.27
N VAL A 305 30.42 -16.02 -36.27
CA VAL A 305 30.39 -17.40 -36.79
C VAL A 305 30.74 -17.45 -38.28
N PHE A 306 30.17 -16.55 -39.08
CA PHE A 306 30.46 -16.42 -40.51
C PHE A 306 31.92 -16.02 -40.76
N ALA A 307 32.51 -15.22 -39.87
CA ALA A 307 33.92 -14.84 -39.87
C ALA A 307 34.88 -15.89 -39.26
N ASN A 308 34.37 -17.05 -38.82
CA ASN A 308 35.14 -18.09 -38.13
C ASN A 308 35.81 -17.62 -36.81
N ARG A 309 35.24 -16.61 -36.16
CA ARG A 309 35.65 -16.15 -34.82
C ARG A 309 34.83 -16.92 -33.81
N LEU A 310 35.32 -18.11 -33.42
CA LEU A 310 34.59 -19.10 -32.61
C LEU A 310 35.13 -19.24 -31.18
N ASP A 311 35.72 -18.19 -30.63
CA ASP A 311 36.18 -18.18 -29.24
C ASP A 311 34.97 -18.15 -28.29
N LEU A 312 34.91 -19.11 -27.36
CA LEU A 312 33.75 -19.27 -26.46
C LEU A 312 33.68 -18.19 -25.39
N ASP A 313 34.80 -17.57 -25.00
CA ASP A 313 34.81 -16.50 -24.00
C ASP A 313 34.35 -15.19 -24.62
N GLU A 314 34.84 -14.87 -25.82
CA GLU A 314 34.43 -13.65 -26.55
C GLU A 314 32.98 -13.72 -27.04
N LEU A 315 32.48 -14.92 -27.35
CA LEU A 315 31.09 -15.16 -27.73
C LEU A 315 30.18 -15.55 -26.57
N ASP A 316 30.65 -15.48 -25.32
CA ASP A 316 29.80 -15.80 -24.19
C ASP A 316 28.57 -14.85 -24.17
N PRO A 317 27.33 -15.38 -24.09
CA PRO A 317 26.12 -14.57 -24.20
C PRO A 317 26.03 -13.43 -23.19
N TYR A 318 26.59 -13.57 -21.98
CA TYR A 318 26.58 -12.49 -20.98
C TYR A 318 27.72 -11.50 -21.19
N VAL A 319 28.86 -11.95 -21.74
CA VAL A 319 29.96 -11.05 -22.12
C VAL A 319 29.53 -10.15 -23.27
N VAL A 320 28.90 -10.69 -24.31
CA VAL A 320 28.46 -9.85 -25.45
C VAL A 320 27.38 -8.85 -25.05
N VAL A 321 26.48 -9.22 -24.13
CA VAL A 321 25.50 -8.29 -23.53
C VAL A 321 26.22 -7.17 -22.78
N TYR A 322 27.15 -7.54 -21.90
CA TYR A 322 27.95 -6.59 -21.13
C TYR A 322 28.70 -5.61 -22.04
N ARG A 323 29.44 -6.11 -23.03
CA ARG A 323 30.22 -5.28 -23.96
C ARG A 323 29.34 -4.31 -24.73
N ARG A 324 28.15 -4.74 -25.13
CA ARG A 324 27.21 -3.88 -25.83
C ARG A 324 26.71 -2.73 -24.97
N ILE A 325 26.41 -3.01 -23.71
CA ILE A 325 26.02 -1.98 -22.74
C ILE A 325 27.23 -1.07 -22.43
N GLU A 326 28.44 -1.63 -22.30
CA GLU A 326 29.67 -0.87 -22.10
C GLU A 326 29.95 0.11 -23.24
N GLU A 327 29.88 -0.34 -24.50
CA GLU A 327 30.00 0.52 -25.69
C GLU A 327 29.02 1.70 -25.62
N TYR A 328 27.76 1.43 -25.29
CA TYR A 328 26.69 2.43 -25.21
C TYR A 328 26.91 3.45 -24.08
N LEU A 329 27.23 2.99 -22.87
CA LEU A 329 27.41 3.88 -21.71
C LEU A 329 28.71 4.70 -21.80
N ILE A 330 29.78 4.15 -22.38
CA ILE A 330 31.00 4.90 -22.66
C ILE A 330 30.74 6.02 -23.66
N ALA A 331 30.02 5.73 -24.77
CA ALA A 331 29.69 6.74 -25.77
C ALA A 331 28.85 7.90 -25.21
N ARG A 332 28.11 7.65 -24.12
CA ARG A 332 27.26 8.62 -23.43
C ARG A 332 27.92 9.28 -22.22
N ASN A 333 29.15 8.88 -21.88
CA ASN A 333 29.87 9.33 -20.69
C ASN A 333 29.09 9.11 -19.38
N GLU A 334 28.57 7.90 -19.18
CA GLU A 334 27.76 7.50 -18.01
C GLU A 334 28.50 6.46 -17.12
N PRO A 335 29.64 6.81 -16.48
CA PRO A 335 30.51 5.86 -15.78
C PRO A 335 29.86 5.22 -14.55
N GLU A 336 28.98 5.93 -13.84
CA GLU A 336 28.29 5.39 -12.65
C GLU A 336 27.34 4.24 -13.01
N ARG A 337 26.61 4.38 -14.14
CA ARG A 337 25.74 3.32 -14.68
C ARG A 337 26.57 2.14 -15.16
N LEU A 338 27.72 2.40 -15.79
CA LEU A 338 28.62 1.34 -16.22
C LEU A 338 29.17 0.52 -15.05
N GLU A 339 29.56 1.17 -13.96
CA GLU A 339 30.01 0.48 -12.75
C GLU A 339 28.89 -0.33 -12.08
N LEU A 340 27.63 0.13 -12.15
CA LEU A 340 26.49 -0.67 -11.73
C LEU A 340 26.33 -1.95 -12.56
N VAL A 341 26.48 -1.85 -13.89
CA VAL A 341 26.41 -3.01 -14.81
C VAL A 341 27.51 -4.01 -14.53
N ARG A 342 28.75 -3.56 -14.30
CA ARG A 342 29.89 -4.42 -13.95
C ARG A 342 29.64 -5.19 -12.65
N ARG A 343 29.18 -4.48 -11.60
CA ARG A 343 28.79 -5.12 -10.32
C ARG A 343 27.61 -6.06 -10.50
N ALA A 344 26.60 -5.70 -11.29
CA ALA A 344 25.45 -6.56 -11.56
C ALA A 344 25.86 -7.86 -12.27
N LEU A 345 26.74 -7.79 -13.27
CA LEU A 345 27.30 -8.97 -13.93
C LEU A 345 28.09 -9.83 -12.93
N TYR A 346 29.01 -9.24 -12.17
CA TYR A 346 29.83 -9.97 -11.20
C TYR A 346 28.96 -10.71 -10.16
N LEU A 347 27.96 -10.02 -9.59
CA LEU A 347 27.05 -10.59 -8.60
C LEU A 347 26.09 -11.63 -9.21
N LYS A 348 25.76 -11.51 -10.51
CA LYS A 348 24.96 -12.52 -11.24
C LYS A 348 25.76 -13.80 -11.51
N VAL A 349 27.07 -13.68 -11.78
CA VAL A 349 27.98 -14.82 -11.96
C VAL A 349 28.17 -15.57 -10.65
N ASN A 350 28.23 -14.85 -9.52
CA ASN A 350 28.30 -15.42 -8.18
C ASN A 350 29.49 -16.41 -7.99
N ARG A 351 30.64 -16.11 -8.61
CA ARG A 351 31.90 -16.83 -8.42
C ARG A 351 32.91 -15.90 -7.76
N LYS A 352 33.39 -16.28 -6.57
CA LYS A 352 34.33 -15.48 -5.79
C LYS A 352 35.70 -15.48 -6.42
N LEU A 353 36.32 -14.31 -6.54
CA LEU A 353 37.71 -14.13 -6.99
C LEU A 353 38.69 -14.04 -5.83
N THR A 354 38.23 -13.63 -4.64
CA THR A 354 39.03 -13.60 -3.42
C THR A 354 39.12 -14.98 -2.74
N GLY A 355 40.26 -15.27 -2.13
CA GLY A 355 40.53 -16.53 -1.41
C GLY A 355 41.26 -17.60 -2.23
N ASN A 356 41.83 -18.58 -1.53
CA ASN A 356 42.61 -19.68 -2.14
C ASN A 356 41.69 -20.80 -2.64
N SER A 357 41.04 -20.61 -3.79
CA SER A 357 40.41 -21.73 -4.51
C SER A 357 41.49 -22.52 -5.25
N ARG A 358 41.60 -23.83 -4.97
CA ARG A 358 42.56 -24.73 -5.64
C ARG A 358 42.12 -25.18 -7.04
N THR A 359 40.88 -24.91 -7.44
CA THR A 359 40.32 -25.28 -8.75
C THR A 359 40.05 -24.04 -9.59
N GLN A 360 40.76 -23.93 -10.71
CA GLN A 360 40.63 -22.83 -11.66
C GLN A 360 39.61 -23.21 -12.74
N SER A 361 38.35 -22.81 -12.57
CA SER A 361 37.32 -22.99 -13.61
C SER A 361 37.47 -21.96 -14.74
N TRP A 362 36.91 -22.27 -15.91
CA TRP A 362 36.91 -21.33 -17.04
C TRP A 362 36.14 -20.03 -16.70
N GLN A 363 35.02 -20.13 -15.97
CA GLN A 363 34.22 -18.97 -15.53
C GLN A 363 35.06 -18.04 -14.65
N ARG A 364 35.84 -18.60 -13.72
CA ARG A 364 36.71 -17.82 -12.84
C ARG A 364 37.79 -17.09 -13.65
N SER A 365 38.44 -17.78 -14.58
CA SER A 365 39.50 -17.19 -15.41
C SER A 365 38.99 -16.07 -16.31
N LEU A 366 37.78 -16.22 -16.87
CA LEU A 366 37.10 -15.19 -17.64
C LEU A 366 36.71 -13.99 -16.76
N LEU A 367 36.17 -14.24 -15.57
CA LEU A 367 35.81 -13.17 -14.62
C LEU A 367 37.02 -12.41 -14.09
N GLU A 368 38.16 -13.08 -13.85
CA GLU A 368 39.43 -12.44 -13.46
C GLU A 368 39.94 -11.49 -14.55
N ARG A 369 39.85 -11.90 -15.82
CA ARG A 369 40.21 -11.03 -16.96
C ARG A 369 39.33 -9.79 -17.01
N LEU A 370 38.01 -9.96 -16.90
CA LEU A 370 37.06 -8.85 -16.90
C LEU A 370 37.31 -7.89 -15.72
N ALA A 371 37.52 -8.43 -14.50
CA ALA A 371 37.82 -7.62 -13.33
C ALA A 371 39.12 -6.80 -13.49
N HIS A 372 40.13 -7.36 -14.15
CA HIS A 372 41.37 -6.66 -14.48
C HIS A 372 41.14 -5.51 -15.46
N GLU A 373 40.35 -5.73 -16.51
CA GLU A 373 39.96 -4.70 -17.47
C GLU A 373 39.12 -3.58 -16.85
N TRP A 374 38.29 -3.90 -15.84
CA TRP A 374 37.53 -2.92 -15.09
C TRP A 374 38.37 -2.11 -14.11
N HIS A 375 39.65 -2.47 -13.93
CA HIS A 375 40.58 -1.90 -12.97
C HIS A 375 40.10 -2.01 -11.52
N TRP A 376 39.40 -3.10 -11.19
CA TRP A 376 39.00 -3.37 -9.82
C TRP A 376 40.18 -3.83 -8.98
N ASP A 377 40.31 -3.24 -7.79
CA ASP A 377 41.32 -3.61 -6.82
C ASP A 377 40.83 -4.77 -5.92
N GLN A 378 41.75 -5.28 -5.09
CA GLN A 378 41.44 -6.37 -4.15
C GLN A 378 40.35 -5.98 -3.13
N ARG A 379 40.18 -4.68 -2.83
CA ARG A 379 39.18 -4.20 -1.85
C ARG A 379 37.78 -4.29 -2.45
N GLN A 380 37.60 -3.85 -3.69
CA GLN A 380 36.34 -3.97 -4.43
C GLN A 380 35.91 -5.44 -4.55
N LEU A 381 36.84 -6.32 -4.91
CA LEU A 381 36.57 -7.76 -5.01
C LEU A 381 36.18 -8.37 -3.66
N ALA A 382 36.91 -8.05 -2.58
CA ALA A 382 36.59 -8.53 -1.23
C ALA A 382 35.22 -8.04 -0.74
N LEU A 383 34.84 -6.81 -1.09
CA LEU A 383 33.53 -6.27 -0.80
C LEU A 383 32.43 -7.06 -1.54
N LEU A 384 32.57 -7.28 -2.86
CA LEU A 384 31.56 -7.99 -3.64
C LEU A 384 31.44 -9.48 -3.24
N ASP A 385 32.57 -10.13 -2.96
CA ASP A 385 32.61 -11.54 -2.52
C ASP A 385 32.06 -11.77 -1.11
N SER A 386 31.97 -10.71 -0.31
CA SER A 386 31.36 -10.72 1.01
C SER A 386 29.87 -10.32 0.99
N ARG A 387 29.18 -10.45 -0.17
CA ARG A 387 27.73 -10.17 -0.31
C ARG A 387 26.87 -10.83 0.78
N SER A 388 27.19 -12.04 1.20
CA SER A 388 26.46 -12.76 2.26
C SER A 388 26.61 -12.11 3.65
N GLN A 389 27.59 -11.23 3.83
CA GLN A 389 27.87 -10.47 5.05
C GLN A 389 27.46 -9.00 4.91
N TRP A 390 26.85 -8.60 3.79
CA TRP A 390 26.41 -7.22 3.61
C TRP A 390 25.28 -6.87 4.56
N LYS A 391 25.53 -5.85 5.39
CA LYS A 391 24.54 -5.28 6.30
C LYS A 391 24.03 -3.94 5.77
N VAL A 392 23.17 -3.30 6.56
CA VAL A 392 22.41 -2.08 6.21
C VAL A 392 23.23 -1.03 5.46
N ARG A 393 24.45 -0.72 5.89
CA ARG A 393 25.27 0.34 5.28
C ARG A 393 25.61 0.04 3.82
N GLN A 394 26.08 -1.17 3.56
CA GLN A 394 26.43 -1.59 2.20
C GLN A 394 25.18 -1.71 1.33
N VAL A 395 24.12 -2.33 1.86
CA VAL A 395 22.84 -2.48 1.15
C VAL A 395 22.22 -1.13 0.79
N SER A 396 22.31 -0.14 1.67
CA SER A 396 21.80 1.22 1.41
C SER A 396 22.53 1.92 0.26
N SER A 397 23.85 1.69 0.13
CA SER A 397 24.65 2.22 -0.98
C SER A 397 24.23 1.60 -2.30
N GLU A 398 24.16 0.26 -2.35
CA GLU A 398 23.75 -0.50 -3.54
C GLU A 398 22.33 -0.18 -3.97
N ARG A 399 21.40 -0.07 -3.01
CA ARG A 399 20.02 0.31 -3.26
C ARG A 399 19.92 1.63 -4.00
N ARG A 400 20.72 2.63 -3.61
CA ARG A 400 20.66 3.95 -4.25
C ARG A 400 20.95 3.86 -5.73
N ALA A 401 22.00 3.14 -6.11
CA ALA A 401 22.37 2.94 -7.52
C ALA A 401 21.26 2.19 -8.29
N LEU A 402 20.74 1.11 -7.72
CA LEU A 402 19.69 0.29 -8.33
C LEU A 402 18.37 1.05 -8.50
N VAL A 403 17.91 1.74 -7.46
CA VAL A 403 16.66 2.52 -7.51
C VAL A 403 16.77 3.66 -8.51
N ASN A 404 17.92 4.32 -8.58
CA ASN A 404 18.17 5.36 -9.58
C ASN A 404 18.07 4.80 -11.00
N GLU A 405 18.65 3.61 -11.25
CA GLU A 405 18.61 2.95 -12.55
C GLU A 405 17.19 2.52 -12.95
N LEU A 406 16.44 1.90 -12.04
CA LEU A 406 15.04 1.52 -12.30
C LEU A 406 14.16 2.74 -12.59
N ASN A 407 14.31 3.83 -11.82
CA ASN A 407 13.57 5.07 -12.06
C ASN A 407 13.97 5.74 -13.39
N TYR A 408 15.26 5.72 -13.73
CA TYR A 408 15.75 6.22 -15.01
C TYR A 408 15.14 5.43 -16.17
N SER A 409 15.24 4.10 -16.12
CA SER A 409 14.70 3.20 -17.14
C SER A 409 13.18 3.35 -17.30
N TYR A 410 12.42 3.53 -16.22
CA TYR A 410 10.99 3.82 -16.28
C TYR A 410 10.68 5.14 -17.01
N ARG A 411 11.44 6.21 -16.71
CA ARG A 411 11.30 7.51 -17.40
C ARG A 411 11.66 7.39 -18.88
N PHE A 412 12.75 6.69 -19.20
CA PHE A 412 13.18 6.43 -20.57
C PHE A 412 12.08 5.70 -21.36
N LEU A 413 11.55 4.59 -20.84
CA LEU A 413 10.48 3.83 -21.52
C LEU A 413 9.20 4.65 -21.69
N THR A 414 8.85 5.46 -20.68
CA THR A 414 7.69 6.36 -20.77
C THR A 414 7.88 7.42 -21.85
N GLN A 415 9.09 7.96 -21.99
CA GLN A 415 9.42 8.94 -23.02
C GLN A 415 9.43 8.30 -24.42
N PHE A 416 10.09 7.15 -24.57
CA PHE A 416 10.16 6.38 -25.81
C PHE A 416 8.74 6.03 -26.31
N ALA A 417 7.89 5.52 -25.42
CA ALA A 417 6.51 5.17 -25.75
C ALA A 417 5.71 6.37 -26.30
N ARG A 418 5.94 7.57 -25.76
CA ARG A 418 5.29 8.81 -26.23
C ARG A 418 5.81 9.26 -27.60
N GLN A 419 7.12 9.13 -27.85
CA GLN A 419 7.76 9.54 -29.11
C GLN A 419 7.30 8.67 -30.28
N GLU A 420 7.29 7.35 -30.09
CA GLU A 420 6.92 6.37 -31.13
C GLU A 420 5.40 6.23 -31.35
N GLN A 421 4.57 7.01 -30.64
CA GLN A 421 3.09 6.94 -30.67
C GLN A 421 2.51 5.53 -30.42
N THR A 422 3.31 4.60 -29.93
CA THR A 422 2.97 3.19 -29.64
C THR A 422 2.10 2.99 -28.39
N VAL A 423 1.55 4.06 -27.82
CA VAL A 423 0.81 3.99 -26.56
C VAL A 423 -0.63 3.52 -26.80
N SER A 424 -0.83 2.21 -26.85
CA SER A 424 -2.16 1.60 -26.75
C SER A 424 -2.80 1.90 -25.38
N ARG A 425 -4.13 1.78 -25.25
CA ARG A 425 -4.84 1.97 -23.97
C ARG A 425 -4.35 0.97 -22.89
N ILE A 426 -3.95 -0.22 -23.31
CA ILE A 426 -3.41 -1.29 -22.44
C ILE A 426 -2.03 -0.86 -21.89
N ASN A 427 -1.13 -0.38 -22.76
CA ASN A 427 0.21 0.09 -22.33
C ASN A 427 0.16 1.25 -21.32
N LYS A 428 -0.86 2.14 -21.39
CA LYS A 428 -1.02 3.23 -20.40
C LYS A 428 -1.36 2.71 -19.01
N ARG A 429 -2.21 1.69 -18.94
CA ARG A 429 -2.61 1.06 -17.68
C ARG A 429 -1.40 0.40 -17.03
N ASP A 430 -0.65 -0.40 -17.79
CA ASP A 430 0.52 -1.14 -17.29
C ASP A 430 1.63 -0.19 -16.82
N LEU A 431 1.91 0.87 -17.59
CA LEU A 431 2.83 1.95 -17.18
C LEU A 431 2.39 2.60 -15.85
N SER A 432 1.10 2.87 -15.69
CA SER A 432 0.57 3.52 -14.48
C SER A 432 0.64 2.59 -13.26
N VAL A 433 0.29 1.32 -13.43
CA VAL A 433 0.40 0.28 -12.39
C VAL A 433 1.85 0.13 -11.96
N LEU A 434 2.77 -0.02 -12.92
CA LEU A 434 4.19 -0.15 -12.64
C LEU A 434 4.75 1.10 -11.95
N GLY A 435 4.36 2.29 -12.40
CA GLY A 435 4.70 3.55 -11.76
C GLY A 435 4.27 3.58 -10.29
N ARG A 436 3.04 3.13 -9.99
CA ARG A 436 2.53 2.99 -8.60
C ARG A 436 3.30 1.95 -7.79
N ARG A 437 3.71 0.82 -8.39
CA ARG A 437 4.57 -0.19 -7.73
C ARG A 437 5.94 0.37 -7.37
N LEU A 438 6.61 1.02 -8.32
CA LEU A 438 7.92 1.66 -8.08
C LEU A 438 7.82 2.72 -6.99
N TYR A 439 6.76 3.53 -7.03
CA TYR A 439 6.47 4.55 -6.03
C TYR A 439 6.22 3.94 -4.65
N ALA A 440 5.38 2.90 -4.54
CA ALA A 440 5.14 2.19 -3.29
C ALA A 440 6.41 1.54 -2.73
N ALA A 441 7.26 0.94 -3.59
CA ALA A 441 8.48 0.27 -3.17
C ALA A 441 9.60 1.25 -2.74
N PHE A 442 9.80 2.36 -3.47
CA PHE A 442 11.01 3.16 -3.36
C PHE A 442 10.82 4.62 -2.95
N GLU A 443 9.66 5.23 -3.20
CA GLU A 443 9.43 6.64 -2.90
C GLU A 443 9.44 6.89 -1.39
N ARG A 444 10.07 7.99 -0.98
CA ARG A 444 10.11 8.46 0.41
C ARG A 444 8.98 9.46 0.67
N LYS A 445 8.28 9.28 1.79
CA LYS A 445 7.26 10.24 2.28
C LYS A 445 7.34 10.35 3.80
N ALA A 446 6.77 11.42 4.35
CA ALA A 446 6.61 11.56 5.79
C ALA A 446 5.88 10.35 6.37
N GLY A 447 6.41 9.81 7.49
CA GLY A 447 5.88 8.63 8.16
C GLY A 447 6.09 7.29 7.44
N LYS A 448 6.49 7.27 6.15
CA LYS A 448 6.69 6.00 5.42
C LYS A 448 8.01 5.35 5.82
N VAL A 449 7.92 4.07 6.20
CA VAL A 449 9.07 3.21 6.49
C VAL A 449 9.72 2.76 5.18
N GLU A 450 11.00 3.10 4.99
CA GLU A 450 11.76 2.72 3.80
C GLU A 450 11.99 1.20 3.74
N PHE A 451 11.68 0.59 2.60
CA PHE A 451 12.12 -0.76 2.26
C PHE A 451 13.49 -0.71 1.56
N ILE A 452 14.51 -1.24 2.23
CA ILE A 452 15.91 -1.09 1.83
C ILE A 452 16.54 -2.32 1.18
N ASN A 453 15.96 -3.51 1.32
CA ASN A 453 16.54 -4.75 0.80
C ASN A 453 15.61 -5.48 -0.19
N PRO A 454 15.49 -4.99 -1.44
CA PRO A 454 14.78 -5.67 -2.52
C PRO A 454 15.57 -6.89 -3.08
N GLY A 455 16.20 -7.70 -2.23
CA GLY A 455 17.04 -8.82 -2.65
C GLY A 455 18.51 -8.46 -2.95
N ILE A 456 19.01 -7.36 -2.41
CA ILE A 456 20.41 -6.92 -2.55
C ILE A 456 21.33 -7.85 -1.75
N ALA A 457 21.04 -8.04 -0.48
CA ALA A 457 21.72 -8.99 0.41
C ALA A 457 20.76 -10.14 0.77
N PRO A 458 21.26 -11.36 0.96
CA PRO A 458 20.43 -12.49 1.37
C PRO A 458 19.90 -12.34 2.81
N ASP A 459 20.65 -11.64 3.66
CA ASP A 459 20.31 -11.48 5.07
C ASP A 459 20.81 -10.13 5.61
N LEU A 460 19.92 -9.42 6.30
CA LEU A 460 20.20 -8.16 6.99
C LEU A 460 20.19 -8.29 8.52
N ALA A 461 19.80 -9.44 9.07
CA ALA A 461 19.67 -9.63 10.50
C ALA A 461 21.02 -9.44 11.19
N GLU A 462 21.03 -8.79 12.33
CA GLU A 462 22.24 -8.57 13.11
C GLU A 462 22.18 -9.44 14.37
N ASP A 463 23.23 -10.20 14.66
CA ASP A 463 23.24 -11.13 15.81
C ASP A 463 22.98 -10.42 17.14
N THR A 464 23.50 -9.20 17.26
CA THR A 464 23.37 -8.37 18.46
C THR A 464 23.29 -6.90 18.10
N LEU A 465 22.33 -6.21 18.69
CA LEU A 465 22.11 -4.78 18.51
C LEU A 465 21.97 -4.09 19.86
N THR A 466 22.39 -2.83 19.91
CA THR A 466 22.18 -1.95 21.07
C THR A 466 21.23 -0.82 20.70
N LEU A 467 20.15 -0.69 21.46
CA LEU A 467 19.15 0.36 21.35
C LEU A 467 19.40 1.40 22.44
N VAL A 468 19.57 2.66 22.06
CA VAL A 468 19.92 3.75 22.98
C VAL A 468 18.95 4.91 22.83
N HIS A 469 18.38 5.36 23.94
CA HIS A 469 17.71 6.66 24.05
C HIS A 469 18.67 7.67 24.66
N ALA A 470 18.96 8.75 23.93
CA ALA A 470 19.88 9.78 24.40
C ALA A 470 19.51 11.17 23.88
N PRO A 471 19.94 12.25 24.56
CA PRO A 471 19.77 13.62 24.09
C PRO A 471 20.36 13.81 22.68
N ASN A 472 19.65 14.56 21.86
CA ASN A 472 20.10 14.93 20.53
C ASN A 472 21.14 16.06 20.63
N LYS A 473 22.42 15.72 20.43
CA LYS A 473 23.53 16.70 20.43
C LYS A 473 23.37 17.83 19.40
N LYS A 474 22.57 17.63 18.34
CA LYS A 474 22.33 18.64 17.29
C LYS A 474 21.12 19.52 17.55
N GLU A 475 20.15 19.05 18.31
CA GLU A 475 18.89 19.75 18.63
C GLU A 475 18.71 19.74 20.16
N PRO A 476 19.31 20.70 20.88
CA PRO A 476 19.24 20.75 22.34
C PRO A 476 17.79 20.75 22.84
N GLY A 477 17.50 19.93 23.86
CA GLY A 477 16.16 19.77 24.42
C GLY A 477 15.29 18.72 23.72
N GLN A 478 15.78 18.07 22.66
CA GLN A 478 15.14 16.88 22.08
C GLN A 478 15.94 15.63 22.39
N ASP A 479 15.24 14.52 22.59
CA ASP A 479 15.84 13.19 22.68
C ASP A 479 15.67 12.41 21.35
N GLN A 480 16.48 11.38 21.16
CA GLN A 480 16.40 10.50 19.99
C GLN A 480 16.73 9.06 20.34
N TRP A 481 16.22 8.15 19.51
CA TRP A 481 16.57 6.73 19.52
C TRP A 481 17.65 6.43 18.50
N GLY A 482 18.68 5.70 18.92
CA GLY A 482 19.77 5.21 18.07
C GLY A 482 19.88 3.70 18.13
N LEU A 483 20.10 3.07 16.98
CA LEU A 483 20.41 1.65 16.85
C LEU A 483 21.88 1.48 16.48
N TYR A 484 22.58 0.62 17.21
CA TYR A 484 24.00 0.34 17.01
C TYR A 484 24.24 -1.16 16.85
N ASN A 485 25.29 -1.52 16.10
CA ASN A 485 25.71 -2.91 15.97
C ASN A 485 26.51 -3.34 17.21
N GLY A 486 26.28 -4.56 17.69
CA GLY A 486 26.97 -5.17 18.83
C GLY A 486 26.27 -4.91 20.16
N SER A 487 26.81 -5.50 21.23
CA SER A 487 26.44 -5.23 22.62
C SER A 487 27.38 -4.16 23.17
N LEU A 488 26.95 -2.90 23.14
CA LEU A 488 27.74 -1.76 23.57
C LEU A 488 27.32 -1.35 24.99
N THR A 489 28.29 -1.02 25.83
CA THR A 489 28.02 -0.44 27.15
C THR A 489 27.70 1.06 27.03
N ALA A 490 27.18 1.65 28.13
CA ALA A 490 26.84 3.07 28.20
C ALA A 490 28.03 4.01 27.92
N LEU A 491 29.28 3.55 28.14
CA LEU A 491 30.50 4.32 27.90
C LEU A 491 31.05 4.15 26.47
N GLU A 492 30.64 3.10 25.76
CA GLU A 492 31.21 2.74 24.47
C GLU A 492 30.41 3.30 23.30
N TRP A 493 29.08 3.29 23.38
CA TRP A 493 28.21 3.56 22.23
C TRP A 493 28.47 4.92 21.56
N GLU A 494 28.90 5.94 22.32
CA GLU A 494 29.22 7.27 21.78
C GLU A 494 30.35 7.26 20.75
N HIS A 495 31.24 6.26 20.82
CA HIS A 495 32.37 6.12 19.91
C HIS A 495 32.02 5.34 18.63
N PHE A 496 30.80 4.78 18.54
CA PHE A 496 30.34 4.01 17.40
C PHE A 496 29.37 4.82 16.54
N ALA A 497 29.46 4.65 15.23
CA ALA A 497 28.45 5.17 14.32
C ALA A 497 27.18 4.31 14.39
N PRO A 498 25.98 4.90 14.53
CA PRO A 498 24.75 4.12 14.51
C PRO A 498 24.47 3.54 13.12
N ILE A 499 23.64 2.50 13.11
CA ILE A 499 22.98 1.97 11.92
C ILE A 499 21.90 2.93 11.46
N LYS A 500 21.04 3.38 12.39
CA LYS A 500 19.95 4.32 12.14
C LYS A 500 19.64 5.14 13.41
N ARG A 501 19.13 6.36 13.22
CA ARG A 501 18.58 7.22 14.26
C ARG A 501 17.16 7.62 13.87
N CYS A 502 16.26 7.65 14.84
CA CYS A 502 14.88 8.16 14.70
C CYS A 502 14.53 9.01 15.92
N ARG A 503 13.56 9.91 15.78
CA ARG A 503 13.03 10.66 16.94
C ARG A 503 12.26 9.74 17.89
N HIS A 504 11.53 8.78 17.35
CA HIS A 504 10.65 7.91 18.12
C HIS A 504 11.03 6.44 17.96
N LEU A 505 10.82 5.67 19.02
CA LEU A 505 11.19 4.26 19.08
C LEU A 505 10.45 3.43 18.03
N LEU A 506 9.14 3.63 17.89
CA LEU A 506 8.33 2.76 17.06
C LEU A 506 8.69 2.87 15.57
N GLU A 507 9.09 4.05 15.10
CA GLU A 507 9.61 4.23 13.74
C GLU A 507 10.86 3.37 13.51
N LEU A 508 11.77 3.35 14.50
CA LEU A 508 13.00 2.57 14.44
C LEU A 508 12.73 1.06 14.46
N LEU A 509 11.88 0.59 15.37
CA LEU A 509 11.52 -0.83 15.48
C LEU A 509 10.76 -1.33 14.25
N THR A 510 9.82 -0.54 13.74
CA THR A 510 9.05 -0.87 12.53
C THR A 510 9.98 -0.94 11.31
N TRP A 511 10.95 -0.01 11.21
CA TRP A 511 11.97 -0.06 10.16
C TRP A 511 12.88 -1.29 10.26
N CYS A 512 13.27 -1.68 11.48
CA CYS A 512 14.09 -2.88 11.68
C CYS A 512 13.34 -4.14 11.29
N HIS A 513 12.09 -4.28 11.75
CA HIS A 513 11.21 -5.40 11.41
C HIS A 513 10.99 -5.49 9.90
N ARG A 514 10.53 -4.41 9.26
CA ARG A 514 10.20 -4.38 7.82
C ARG A 514 11.36 -4.81 6.91
N ASN A 515 12.60 -4.54 7.35
CA ASN A 515 13.81 -4.80 6.59
C ASN A 515 14.56 -6.07 7.05
N GLY A 516 14.05 -6.79 8.05
CA GLY A 516 14.71 -7.99 8.59
C GLY A 516 16.04 -7.69 9.28
N VAL A 517 16.21 -6.49 9.84
CA VAL A 517 17.41 -6.14 10.64
C VAL A 517 17.31 -6.75 12.04
N ILE A 518 16.09 -6.86 12.57
CA ILE A 518 15.77 -7.59 13.79
C ILE A 518 14.89 -8.78 13.39
N ASP A 519 15.29 -9.96 13.83
CA ASP A 519 14.53 -11.20 13.73
C ASP A 519 14.42 -11.90 15.10
N SER A 520 13.89 -13.12 15.14
CA SER A 520 13.76 -13.89 16.38
C SER A 520 15.10 -14.35 16.99
N SER A 521 16.21 -14.26 16.24
CA SER A 521 17.54 -14.66 16.69
C SER A 521 18.37 -13.49 17.23
N THR A 522 17.97 -12.26 16.89
CA THR A 522 18.65 -11.01 17.25
C THR A 522 18.60 -10.74 18.75
N ARG A 523 19.75 -10.52 19.37
CA ARG A 523 19.85 -10.12 20.79
C ARG A 523 19.87 -8.60 20.93
N LEU A 524 19.03 -8.06 21.79
CA LEU A 524 18.92 -6.61 22.01
C LEU A 524 19.46 -6.22 23.38
N ALA A 525 20.43 -5.30 23.40
CA ALA A 525 20.83 -4.57 24.59
C ALA A 525 20.08 -3.23 24.62
N LEU A 526 19.47 -2.88 25.76
CA LEU A 526 18.67 -1.67 25.91
C LEU A 526 19.33 -0.68 26.88
N HIS A 527 19.55 0.55 26.40
CA HIS A 527 19.87 1.72 27.23
C HIS A 527 18.73 2.72 27.11
N PRO A 528 17.73 2.69 28.03
CA PRO A 528 16.50 3.47 27.88
C PRO A 528 16.69 4.94 28.27
N GLY A 529 17.85 5.33 28.82
CA GLY A 529 18.14 6.71 29.22
C GLY A 529 17.08 7.25 30.18
N THR A 530 16.39 8.31 29.77
CA THR A 530 15.27 8.94 30.49
C THR A 530 13.90 8.27 30.27
N SER A 531 13.78 7.36 29.31
CA SER A 531 12.53 6.64 29.00
C SER A 531 12.24 5.55 30.03
N ASP A 532 10.96 5.25 30.24
CA ASP A 532 10.49 4.16 31.10
C ASP A 532 10.46 2.80 30.40
N LEU A 533 10.96 2.72 29.17
CA LEU A 533 10.97 1.50 28.37
C LEU A 533 11.68 0.36 29.11
N SER A 534 10.97 -0.75 29.27
CA SER A 534 11.52 -2.00 29.81
C SER A 534 11.79 -3.01 28.70
N GLU A 535 12.62 -4.03 28.99
CA GLU A 535 12.82 -5.14 28.06
C GLU A 535 11.51 -5.88 27.77
N PHE A 536 10.66 -6.08 28.79
CA PHE A 536 9.33 -6.69 28.62
C PHE A 536 8.49 -5.91 27.61
N GLU A 537 8.43 -4.58 27.74
CA GLU A 537 7.70 -3.74 26.81
C GLU A 537 8.29 -3.83 25.40
N LEU A 538 9.62 -3.74 25.25
CA LEU A 538 10.33 -3.87 23.97
C LEU A 538 9.98 -5.18 23.23
N PHE A 539 10.01 -6.31 23.92
CA PHE A 539 9.67 -7.61 23.30
C PHE A 539 8.20 -7.69 22.89
N ASN A 540 7.27 -7.16 23.69
CA ASN A 540 5.85 -7.13 23.33
C ASN A 540 5.54 -6.17 22.17
N LEU A 541 6.26 -5.05 22.06
CA LEU A 541 6.19 -4.14 20.91
C LEU A 541 6.61 -4.86 19.62
N LEU A 542 7.75 -5.55 19.64
CA LEU A 542 8.22 -6.33 18.50
C LEU A 542 7.25 -7.46 18.14
N GLY A 543 6.72 -8.19 19.13
CA GLY A 543 5.71 -9.22 18.91
C GLY A 543 4.43 -8.66 18.26
N SER A 544 3.99 -7.47 18.68
CA SER A 544 2.82 -6.80 18.09
C SER A 544 3.07 -6.35 16.65
N LEU A 545 4.27 -5.87 16.34
CA LEU A 545 4.69 -5.55 14.97
C LEU A 545 4.70 -6.79 14.08
N GLN A 546 5.26 -7.91 14.56
CA GLN A 546 5.28 -9.18 13.83
C GLN A 546 3.88 -9.74 13.55
N GLN A 547 2.96 -9.63 14.52
CA GLN A 547 1.58 -10.07 14.36
C GLN A 547 0.76 -9.18 13.43
N THR A 548 1.10 -7.89 13.32
CA THR A 548 0.38 -6.93 12.47
C THR A 548 0.94 -6.91 11.05
N ILE A 549 2.27 -7.00 10.92
CA ILE A 549 3.00 -6.99 9.65
C ILE A 549 3.73 -8.33 9.53
N ALA A 550 3.02 -9.34 9.03
CA ALA A 550 3.63 -10.65 8.77
C ALA A 550 4.56 -10.57 7.55
N LEU A 551 5.83 -10.91 7.73
CA LEU A 551 6.85 -10.91 6.67
C LEU A 551 7.14 -12.35 6.20
N PRO A 552 7.45 -12.57 4.90
CA PRO A 552 7.48 -11.57 3.82
C PRO A 552 6.07 -11.12 3.42
N LEU A 553 5.93 -9.85 3.04
CA LEU A 553 4.66 -9.35 2.50
C LEU A 553 4.39 -10.00 1.13
N PRO A 554 3.14 -10.39 0.82
CA PRO A 554 2.80 -10.93 -0.50
C PRO A 554 2.93 -9.86 -1.58
N THR A 555 3.23 -10.26 -2.82
CA THR A 555 3.24 -9.33 -3.95
C THR A 555 1.85 -8.71 -4.15
N VAL A 556 1.80 -7.38 -4.32
CA VAL A 556 0.54 -6.65 -4.49
C VAL A 556 -0.08 -7.03 -5.84
N ALA A 557 -1.33 -7.48 -5.83
CA ALA A 557 -2.11 -7.72 -7.04
C ALA A 557 -2.31 -6.40 -7.83
N GLU A 558 -2.75 -6.49 -9.09
CA GLU A 558 -2.94 -5.29 -9.90
C GLU A 558 -4.15 -4.45 -9.45
N GLU A 559 -5.24 -5.10 -9.04
CA GLU A 559 -6.51 -4.43 -8.74
C GLU A 559 -6.40 -3.36 -7.63
N PRO A 560 -5.72 -3.61 -6.50
CA PRO A 560 -5.48 -2.58 -5.49
C PRO A 560 -4.68 -1.39 -6.00
N LEU A 561 -3.74 -1.61 -6.94
CA LEU A 561 -2.90 -0.58 -7.53
C LEU A 561 -3.68 0.30 -8.52
N LEU A 562 -4.87 -0.10 -8.96
CA LEU A 562 -5.72 0.72 -9.83
C LEU A 562 -6.48 1.82 -9.04
N ARG A 563 -6.62 1.66 -7.72
CA ARG A 563 -7.31 2.60 -6.83
C ARG A 563 -6.32 3.32 -5.92
N ALA A 564 -6.77 4.34 -5.19
CA ALA A 564 -5.95 4.99 -4.17
C ALA A 564 -5.58 4.00 -3.05
N SER A 565 -4.42 4.19 -2.43
CA SER A 565 -3.99 3.38 -1.30
C SER A 565 -4.93 3.56 -0.12
N VAL A 566 -5.39 2.46 0.48
CA VAL A 566 -6.26 2.47 1.66
C VAL A 566 -5.65 1.63 2.78
N PRO A 567 -5.85 1.98 4.07
CA PRO A 567 -5.33 1.17 5.17
C PRO A 567 -5.98 -0.23 5.16
N SER A 568 -5.19 -1.26 5.47
CA SER A 568 -5.65 -2.64 5.60
C SER A 568 -5.47 -3.19 7.01
N GLU A 569 -4.35 -2.88 7.66
CA GLU A 569 -4.08 -3.23 9.06
C GLU A 569 -3.58 -1.97 9.78
N VAL A 570 -4.12 -1.70 10.97
CA VAL A 570 -3.76 -0.55 11.80
C VAL A 570 -3.49 -1.03 13.21
N LEU A 571 -2.27 -0.78 13.70
CA LEU A 571 -1.87 -1.01 15.08
C LEU A 571 -1.69 0.34 15.77
N ILE A 572 -2.37 0.54 16.90
CA ILE A 572 -2.20 1.70 17.77
C ILE A 572 -1.54 1.22 19.06
N LEU A 573 -0.39 1.79 19.38
CA LEU A 573 0.38 1.52 20.59
C LEU A 573 0.31 2.72 21.52
N VAL A 574 -0.22 2.50 22.72
CA VAL A 574 -0.43 3.56 23.70
C VAL A 574 0.73 3.59 24.70
N ASN A 575 1.26 4.78 24.96
CA ASN A 575 2.32 5.08 25.94
C ASN A 575 3.63 4.32 25.75
N VAL A 576 4.11 4.21 24.51
CA VAL A 576 5.38 3.52 24.21
C VAL A 576 6.54 4.16 24.97
N GLY A 577 7.14 3.40 25.89
CA GLY A 577 8.28 3.81 26.71
C GLY A 577 7.96 4.88 27.76
N ILE A 578 6.70 4.99 28.17
CA ILE A 578 6.19 5.97 29.15
C ILE A 578 5.31 5.24 30.18
N ASP A 579 5.63 5.38 31.47
CA ASP A 579 4.74 4.92 32.55
C ASP A 579 3.84 6.08 33.00
N PRO A 580 2.52 6.06 32.69
CA PRO A 580 1.62 7.16 33.06
C PRO A 580 1.46 7.32 34.58
N LEU A 581 1.87 6.32 35.37
CA LEU A 581 1.78 6.33 36.84
C LEU A 581 3.15 6.30 37.52
N LYS A 582 4.22 6.70 36.81
CA LYS A 582 5.60 6.71 37.35
C LYS A 582 5.69 7.38 38.72
N HIS A 583 5.12 8.58 38.87
CA HIS A 583 5.17 9.34 40.11
C HIS A 583 4.47 8.62 41.28
N HIS A 584 3.30 8.01 41.02
CA HIS A 584 2.56 7.23 42.01
C HIS A 584 3.32 5.99 42.45
N ARG A 585 3.98 5.31 41.51
CA ARG A 585 4.84 4.15 41.78
C ARG A 585 6.05 4.54 42.61
N ASP A 586 6.76 5.59 42.22
CA ASP A 586 7.99 6.02 42.91
C ASP A 586 7.72 6.52 44.33
N LEU A 587 6.50 7.04 44.60
CA LEU A 587 6.05 7.49 45.92
C LEU A 587 5.22 6.45 46.70
N ASN A 588 5.00 5.24 46.18
CA ASN A 588 4.15 4.20 46.79
C ASN A 588 2.75 4.70 47.20
N ILE A 589 2.10 5.51 46.36
CA ILE A 589 0.78 6.07 46.66
C ILE A 589 -0.29 4.98 46.49
N LEU A 590 -1.02 4.68 47.56
CA LEU A 590 -2.17 3.77 47.53
C LEU A 590 -3.44 4.53 47.12
N MET A 591 -4.17 4.00 46.14
CA MET A 591 -5.42 4.58 45.67
C MET A 591 -6.58 4.22 46.61
N THR A 592 -7.37 5.21 47.00
CA THR A 592 -8.54 5.06 47.89
C THR A 592 -9.88 5.32 47.19
N THR A 593 -9.86 5.75 45.93
CA THR A 593 -11.06 6.13 45.17
C THR A 593 -11.54 5.02 44.25
N GLU A 594 -12.86 4.90 44.07
CA GLU A 594 -13.49 3.93 43.16
C GLU A 594 -13.38 4.29 41.66
N ARG A 595 -12.82 5.46 41.33
CA ARG A 595 -12.74 5.96 39.95
C ARG A 595 -11.59 5.29 39.18
N THR A 596 -11.95 4.37 38.30
CA THR A 596 -11.00 3.48 37.59
C THR A 596 -10.94 3.69 36.07
N ASP A 597 -11.66 4.66 35.50
CA ASP A 597 -11.56 5.00 34.07
C ASP A 597 -10.16 5.51 33.72
N SER A 598 -9.67 5.17 32.52
CA SER A 598 -8.31 5.51 32.07
C SER A 598 -8.16 6.95 31.61
N LEU A 599 -9.24 7.67 31.28
CA LEU A 599 -9.21 9.08 30.85
C LEU A 599 -9.49 10.05 32.01
N SER A 600 -10.07 9.56 33.10
CA SER A 600 -10.25 10.29 34.36
C SER A 600 -9.94 9.39 35.55
N TYR A 601 -8.68 9.01 35.74
CA TYR A 601 -8.24 8.09 36.78
C TYR A 601 -8.10 8.75 38.16
N ALA A 602 -8.48 8.00 39.20
CA ALA A 602 -8.34 8.38 40.61
C ALA A 602 -9.07 9.69 41.01
N GLY A 603 -8.87 10.15 42.25
CA GLY A 603 -9.51 11.37 42.79
C GLY A 603 -9.08 12.66 42.10
N VAL A 604 -7.87 12.68 41.53
CA VAL A 604 -7.30 13.83 40.81
C VAL A 604 -7.71 13.90 39.32
N ARG A 605 -8.48 12.91 38.82
CA ARG A 605 -8.93 12.81 37.42
C ARG A 605 -7.78 12.88 36.41
N GLU A 606 -6.76 12.03 36.58
CA GLU A 606 -5.61 11.97 35.68
C GLU A 606 -5.95 11.26 34.35
N ASN A 607 -5.34 11.69 33.24
CA ASN A 607 -5.44 10.99 31.97
C ASN A 607 -4.26 10.03 31.86
N LEU A 608 -4.53 8.73 31.74
CA LEU A 608 -3.50 7.70 31.59
C LEU A 608 -3.10 7.46 30.12
N VAL A 609 -3.77 8.08 29.14
CA VAL A 609 -3.43 8.00 27.71
C VAL A 609 -2.63 9.23 27.32
N LEU A 610 -1.30 9.13 27.36
CA LEU A 610 -0.39 10.27 27.18
C LEU A 610 0.15 10.38 25.76
N THR A 611 0.46 9.25 25.13
CA THR A 611 0.98 9.23 23.75
C THR A 611 0.41 8.04 22.99
N LEU A 612 0.29 8.19 21.67
CA LEU A 612 -0.13 7.12 20.78
C LEU A 612 0.83 7.04 19.58
N ASP A 613 1.34 5.87 19.30
CA ASP A 613 2.10 5.58 18.10
C ASP A 613 1.28 4.66 17.19
N ARG A 614 1.02 5.09 15.95
CA ARG A 614 0.20 4.36 14.97
C ARG A 614 1.08 3.76 13.89
N VAL A 615 0.91 2.48 13.62
CA VAL A 615 1.51 1.75 12.49
C VAL A 615 0.39 1.33 11.54
N THR A 616 0.54 1.63 10.26
CA THR A 616 -0.46 1.30 9.24
C THR A 616 0.21 0.55 8.09
N LEU A 617 -0.32 -0.62 7.75
CA LEU A 617 -0.05 -1.30 6.49
C LEU A 617 -1.21 -0.97 5.53
N ASN A 618 -0.90 -0.51 4.32
CA ASN A 618 -1.91 -0.17 3.31
C ASN A 618 -1.99 -1.20 2.17
N SER A 619 -3.00 -1.04 1.32
CA SER A 619 -3.27 -1.91 0.17
C SER A 619 -2.17 -1.93 -0.91
N TRP A 620 -1.17 -1.05 -0.82
CA TRP A 620 0.00 -1.00 -1.69
C TRP A 620 1.26 -1.58 -1.03
N ASN A 621 1.13 -2.23 0.14
CA ASN A 621 2.23 -2.71 0.99
C ASN A 621 3.15 -1.60 1.52
N GLU A 622 2.70 -0.35 1.57
CA GLU A 622 3.42 0.69 2.29
C GLU A 622 3.16 0.56 3.79
N VAL A 623 4.21 0.72 4.58
CA VAL A 623 4.14 0.77 6.04
C VAL A 623 4.37 2.20 6.47
N LEU A 624 3.40 2.75 7.20
CA LEU A 624 3.39 4.12 7.70
C LEU A 624 3.46 4.09 9.23
N VAL A 625 4.22 5.02 9.82
CA VAL A 625 4.31 5.24 11.26
C VAL A 625 4.01 6.70 11.54
N GLY A 626 3.15 6.97 12.52
CA GLY A 626 2.86 8.29 13.03
C GLY A 626 2.85 8.29 14.56
N ARG A 627 3.22 9.42 15.17
CA ARG A 627 3.14 9.61 16.62
C ARG A 627 2.23 10.79 16.93
N TYR A 628 1.45 10.64 17.99
CA TYR A 628 0.60 11.65 18.58
C TYR A 628 1.03 11.84 20.03
N ASP A 629 1.37 13.08 20.36
CA ASP A 629 1.72 13.54 21.69
C ASP A 629 1.07 14.91 21.94
N GLY A 630 1.12 15.37 23.20
CA GLY A 630 0.48 16.61 23.62
C GLY A 630 -0.90 16.41 24.27
N PRO A 631 -1.59 17.51 24.62
CA PRO A 631 -2.78 17.48 25.47
C PRO A 631 -3.99 16.77 24.82
N HIS A 632 -3.98 16.60 23.49
CA HIS A 632 -5.09 16.06 22.71
C HIS A 632 -4.72 14.81 21.90
N ALA A 633 -3.59 14.17 22.22
CA ALA A 633 -3.01 13.07 21.44
C ALA A 633 -4.02 11.97 21.05
N LEU A 634 -4.88 11.54 21.98
CA LEU A 634 -5.91 10.53 21.73
C LEU A 634 -6.91 11.00 20.67
N LEU A 635 -7.47 12.20 20.82
CA LEU A 635 -8.51 12.72 19.96
C LEU A 635 -7.96 13.06 18.57
N ASP A 636 -6.75 13.59 18.49
CA ASP A 636 -6.06 13.83 17.21
C ASP A 636 -5.76 12.51 16.48
N CYS A 637 -5.33 11.47 17.21
CA CYS A 637 -5.13 10.13 16.65
C CYS A 637 -6.43 9.53 16.11
N ILE A 638 -7.55 9.67 16.85
CA ILE A 638 -8.87 9.20 16.41
C ILE A 638 -9.32 9.96 15.16
N ARG A 639 -9.26 11.29 15.17
CA ARG A 639 -9.61 12.14 14.02
C ARG A 639 -8.85 11.70 12.76
N ASP A 640 -7.53 11.57 12.88
CA ASP A 640 -6.68 11.22 11.75
C ASP A 640 -6.85 9.75 11.34
N TYR A 641 -7.25 8.85 12.23
CA TYR A 641 -7.61 7.48 11.87
C TYR A 641 -8.89 7.45 11.04
N LEU A 642 -9.94 8.12 11.54
CA LEU A 642 -11.26 8.17 10.92
C LEU A 642 -11.24 8.84 9.54
N ASN A 643 -10.49 9.95 9.38
CA ASN A 643 -10.34 10.63 8.10
C ASN A 643 -9.57 9.82 7.04
N ASN A 644 -8.84 8.77 7.46
CA ASN A 644 -8.12 7.87 6.53
C ASN A 644 -8.86 6.56 6.26
N LEU A 645 -10.06 6.37 6.80
CA LEU A 645 -10.84 5.15 6.56
C LEU A 645 -11.32 5.07 5.09
N PRO A 646 -11.33 3.87 4.50
CA PRO A 646 -11.88 3.67 3.17
C PRO A 646 -13.40 3.86 3.18
N ALA A 647 -13.93 4.40 2.08
CA ALA A 647 -15.36 4.39 1.83
C ALA A 647 -15.84 2.96 1.54
N GLY A 648 -16.83 2.48 2.29
CA GLY A 648 -17.48 1.19 2.07
C GLY A 648 -17.43 0.23 3.27
N PRO A 649 -17.91 -1.02 3.10
CA PRO A 649 -18.04 -1.97 4.20
C PRO A 649 -16.70 -2.57 4.65
N GLN A 650 -15.70 -2.57 3.78
CA GLN A 650 -14.40 -3.16 4.10
C GLN A 650 -13.54 -2.15 4.85
N GLN A 651 -13.51 -2.31 6.18
CA GLN A 651 -12.72 -1.48 7.08
C GLN A 651 -11.38 -2.15 7.42
N PRO A 652 -10.33 -1.39 7.75
CA PRO A 652 -9.06 -1.95 8.18
C PRO A 652 -9.22 -2.73 9.49
N LYS A 653 -8.38 -3.74 9.71
CA LYS A 653 -8.31 -4.39 11.02
C LYS A 653 -7.56 -3.49 11.99
N LEU A 654 -8.27 -2.99 13.00
CA LEU A 654 -7.73 -2.20 14.08
C LEU A 654 -7.26 -3.11 15.22
N ARG A 655 -6.09 -2.80 15.80
CA ARG A 655 -5.61 -3.41 17.05
C ARG A 655 -5.07 -2.31 17.94
N VAL A 656 -5.57 -2.23 19.17
CA VAL A 656 -5.03 -1.32 20.18
C VAL A 656 -4.25 -2.13 21.21
N ARG A 657 -3.01 -1.72 21.51
CA ARG A 657 -2.17 -2.38 22.52
C ARG A 657 -1.49 -1.35 23.39
N CYS A 658 -1.24 -1.74 24.64
CA CYS A 658 -0.48 -0.96 25.59
C CYS A 658 0.36 -1.95 26.41
N PHE A 659 1.59 -1.56 26.74
CA PHE A 659 2.55 -2.42 27.44
C PHE A 659 3.27 -1.69 28.57
N CYS A 660 2.74 -0.54 28.99
CA CYS A 660 3.25 0.18 30.15
C CYS A 660 3.11 -0.69 31.41
N HIS A 661 3.91 -0.38 32.43
CA HIS A 661 3.99 -1.22 33.63
C HIS A 661 2.63 -1.40 34.33
N ASN A 662 1.85 -0.33 34.44
CA ASN A 662 0.61 -0.29 35.20
C ASN A 662 -0.61 -0.12 34.30
N ARG A 663 -1.67 -0.90 34.56
CA ARG A 663 -3.00 -0.79 33.94
C ARG A 663 -3.04 -0.85 32.41
N ALA A 664 -1.99 -1.39 31.76
CA ALA A 664 -1.90 -1.51 30.31
C ALA A 664 -3.16 -2.07 29.64
N GLN A 665 -3.73 -3.17 30.16
CA GLN A 665 -4.93 -3.78 29.58
C GLN A 665 -6.15 -2.86 29.64
N PHE A 666 -6.37 -2.17 30.76
CA PHE A 666 -7.50 -1.23 30.92
C PHE A 666 -7.34 -0.02 30.00
N ILE A 667 -6.12 0.50 29.87
CA ILE A 667 -5.81 1.63 28.97
C ILE A 667 -6.09 1.22 27.52
N ALA A 668 -5.56 0.07 27.09
CA ALA A 668 -5.75 -0.42 25.72
C ALA A 668 -7.25 -0.64 25.41
N GLN A 669 -7.97 -1.33 26.30
CA GLN A 669 -9.39 -1.60 26.13
C GLN A 669 -10.21 -0.30 26.04
N ARG A 670 -9.93 0.68 26.91
CA ARG A 670 -10.66 1.95 26.91
C ARG A 670 -10.46 2.74 25.61
N VAL A 671 -9.23 2.76 25.08
CA VAL A 671 -8.93 3.40 23.80
C VAL A 671 -9.59 2.67 22.64
N GLU A 672 -9.61 1.34 22.66
CA GLU A 672 -10.29 0.49 21.67
C GLU A 672 -11.80 0.76 21.63
N GLU A 673 -12.46 0.80 22.80
CA GLU A 673 -13.89 1.11 22.93
C GLU A 673 -14.27 2.46 22.31
N ILE A 674 -13.46 3.51 22.52
CA ILE A 674 -13.70 4.84 21.97
C ILE A 674 -13.51 4.85 20.45
N LEU A 675 -12.46 4.20 19.95
CA LEU A 675 -12.20 4.09 18.51
C LEU A 675 -13.32 3.32 17.79
N ASP A 676 -13.74 2.18 18.34
CA ASP A 676 -14.82 1.36 17.80
C ASP A 676 -16.14 2.13 17.80
N THR A 677 -16.43 2.85 18.89
CA THR A 677 -17.63 3.71 18.99
C THR A 677 -17.58 4.81 17.94
N ALA A 678 -16.48 5.57 17.85
CA ALA A 678 -16.36 6.66 16.89
C ALA A 678 -16.42 6.17 15.42
N GLN A 679 -15.82 5.02 15.13
CA GLN A 679 -15.90 4.39 13.80
C GLN A 679 -17.33 3.96 13.47
N ASN A 680 -18.03 3.30 14.38
CA ASN A 680 -19.42 2.86 14.17
C ASN A 680 -20.35 4.06 13.96
N LEU A 681 -20.18 5.13 14.75
CA LEU A 681 -20.94 6.37 14.61
C LEU A 681 -20.67 7.06 13.26
N LEU A 682 -19.42 7.11 12.79
CA LEU A 682 -19.08 7.66 11.48
C LEU A 682 -19.72 6.83 10.34
N LEU A 683 -19.66 5.51 10.45
CA LEU A 683 -20.20 4.59 9.44
C LEU A 683 -21.73 4.62 9.35
N SER A 684 -22.42 5.10 10.39
CA SER A 684 -23.88 5.30 10.35
C SER A 684 -24.33 6.44 9.43
N GLN A 685 -23.42 7.37 9.07
CA GLN A 685 -23.68 8.51 8.19
C GLN A 685 -24.79 9.46 8.66
N LEU A 686 -25.04 9.55 9.97
CA LEU A 686 -26.02 10.46 10.57
C LEU A 686 -25.40 11.78 11.07
N ASN A 687 -24.14 12.08 10.72
CA ASN A 687 -23.42 13.28 11.17
C ASN A 687 -23.39 13.41 12.70
N HIS A 688 -23.06 12.31 13.39
CA HIS A 688 -23.02 12.27 14.85
C HIS A 688 -22.01 13.25 15.44
N ARG A 689 -22.35 13.87 16.56
CA ARG A 689 -21.41 14.50 17.49
C ARG A 689 -21.11 13.49 18.59
N TYR A 690 -19.86 13.13 18.82
CA TYR A 690 -19.47 12.21 19.90
C TYR A 690 -18.78 12.98 21.02
N LEU A 691 -19.45 13.10 22.16
CA LEU A 691 -18.97 13.80 23.35
C LEU A 691 -18.21 12.85 24.29
N ILE A 692 -16.94 13.16 24.51
CA ILE A 692 -16.00 12.42 25.36
C ILE A 692 -15.49 13.35 26.46
N GLN A 693 -15.30 12.83 27.67
CA GLN A 693 -14.68 13.59 28.77
C GLN A 693 -13.31 13.02 29.09
N VAL A 694 -12.29 13.90 29.11
CA VAL A 694 -10.91 13.56 29.47
C VAL A 694 -10.51 14.46 30.63
N GLN A 695 -10.18 13.87 31.77
CA GLN A 695 -9.95 14.59 33.03
C GLN A 695 -11.18 15.44 33.42
N GLN A 696 -11.04 16.77 33.40
CA GLN A 696 -12.10 17.75 33.64
C GLN A 696 -12.60 18.43 32.36
N HIS A 697 -11.95 18.16 31.22
CA HIS A 697 -12.24 18.80 29.94
C HIS A 697 -13.18 17.94 29.09
N TYR A 698 -13.95 18.61 28.24
CA TYR A 698 -14.89 17.98 27.31
C TYR A 698 -14.33 18.05 25.89
N HIS A 699 -14.60 17.03 25.10
CA HIS A 699 -14.15 16.91 23.74
C HIS A 699 -15.29 16.44 22.87
N VAL A 700 -15.49 17.08 21.72
CA VAL A 700 -16.48 16.64 20.74
C VAL A 700 -15.79 16.25 19.45
N LEU A 701 -16.09 15.05 18.97
CA LEU A 701 -15.76 14.62 17.61
C LEU A 701 -16.99 14.81 16.73
N GLU A 702 -16.88 15.69 15.74
CA GLU A 702 -17.91 15.85 14.70
C GLU A 702 -17.64 14.84 13.58
N LEU A 703 -18.53 13.87 13.42
CA LEU A 703 -18.30 12.69 12.59
C LEU A 703 -18.92 12.86 11.19
N LEU A 704 -18.37 13.81 10.44
CA LEU A 704 -18.66 14.00 9.02
C LEU A 704 -17.72 13.12 8.16
N PRO A 705 -18.23 12.27 7.25
CA PRO A 705 -17.39 11.43 6.39
C PRO A 705 -16.32 12.21 5.63
N GLY A 706 -15.04 11.88 5.87
CA GLY A 706 -13.88 12.54 5.25
C GLY A 706 -13.55 13.94 5.80
N GLN A 707 -14.29 14.43 6.80
CA GLN A 707 -14.11 15.74 7.41
C GLN A 707 -14.33 15.67 8.94
N VAL A 708 -13.87 14.59 9.58
CA VAL A 708 -13.95 14.46 11.03
C VAL A 708 -13.16 15.57 11.70
N GLN A 709 -13.80 16.28 12.61
CA GLN A 709 -13.20 17.37 13.38
C GLN A 709 -13.13 17.03 14.87
N HIS A 710 -12.17 17.64 15.57
CA HIS A 710 -12.02 17.55 17.02
C HIS A 710 -12.13 18.96 17.62
N ILE A 711 -13.05 19.12 18.56
CA ILE A 711 -13.30 20.36 19.28
C ILE A 711 -13.00 20.13 20.77
N ALA A 712 -12.08 20.92 21.32
CA ALA A 712 -11.68 20.85 22.72
C ALA A 712 -12.38 21.96 23.52
N LEU A 713 -13.09 21.57 24.58
CA LEU A 713 -13.96 22.42 25.37
C LEU A 713 -13.51 22.37 26.83
N ALA A 714 -12.87 23.44 27.29
CA ALA A 714 -12.14 23.41 28.56
C ALA A 714 -13.05 23.33 29.80
N THR A 715 -14.29 23.79 29.70
CA THR A 715 -15.21 23.93 30.84
C THR A 715 -16.62 23.53 30.46
N LEU A 716 -17.46 23.29 31.46
CA LEU A 716 -18.89 23.01 31.26
C LEU A 716 -19.62 24.19 30.57
N PRO A 717 -19.41 25.47 30.94
CA PRO A 717 -19.96 26.59 30.16
C PRO A 717 -19.57 26.55 28.69
N ALA A 718 -18.30 26.27 28.36
CA ALA A 718 -17.87 26.16 26.97
C ALA A 718 -18.57 25.00 26.24
N LEU A 719 -18.84 23.89 26.93
CA LEU A 719 -19.64 22.80 26.38
C LEU A 719 -21.10 23.23 26.12
N ILE A 720 -21.70 23.97 27.04
CA ILE A 720 -23.07 24.45 26.88
C ILE A 720 -23.16 25.45 25.72
N ASP A 721 -22.19 26.36 25.59
CA ASP A 721 -22.10 27.30 24.48
C ASP A 721 -22.01 26.55 23.14
N TYR A 722 -21.15 25.53 23.05
CA TYR A 722 -21.03 24.67 21.87
C TYR A 722 -22.34 23.91 21.56
N LEU A 723 -22.97 23.33 22.57
CA LEU A 723 -24.23 22.62 22.39
C LEU A 723 -25.37 23.55 21.96
N GLY A 724 -25.27 24.85 22.26
CA GLY A 724 -26.20 25.90 21.82
C GLY A 724 -25.81 26.59 20.53
N GLU A 725 -24.81 26.12 19.78
CA GLU A 725 -24.52 26.68 18.45
C GLU A 725 -25.64 26.35 17.45
N GLU A 726 -25.92 27.28 16.54
CA GLU A 726 -26.95 27.10 15.52
C GLU A 726 -26.54 25.99 14.53
N MET A 727 -27.45 25.04 14.32
CA MET A 727 -27.23 23.92 13.40
C MET A 727 -28.12 24.06 12.16
N ALA A 728 -27.57 23.71 10.99
CA ALA A 728 -28.31 23.73 9.73
C ALA A 728 -29.16 22.46 9.49
N SER A 729 -28.89 21.39 10.23
CA SER A 729 -29.58 20.10 10.12
C SER A 729 -29.43 19.31 11.41
N TYR A 730 -30.35 18.38 11.66
CA TYR A 730 -30.28 17.49 12.81
C TYR A 730 -28.96 16.72 12.90
N SER A 731 -28.33 16.78 14.06
CA SER A 731 -27.12 16.03 14.41
C SER A 731 -27.29 15.32 15.74
N PRO A 732 -27.39 13.97 15.74
CA PRO A 732 -27.50 13.19 16.96
C PRO A 732 -26.21 13.31 17.79
N LEU A 733 -26.38 13.51 19.10
CA LEU A 733 -25.29 13.57 20.05
C LEU A 733 -25.14 12.21 20.74
N HIS A 734 -24.02 11.55 20.54
CA HIS A 734 -23.64 10.36 21.29
C HIS A 734 -22.81 10.75 22.50
N LEU A 735 -23.20 10.29 23.69
CA LEU A 735 -22.49 10.57 24.94
C LEU A 735 -21.64 9.37 25.33
N ASP A 736 -20.35 9.59 25.55
CA ASP A 736 -19.49 8.57 26.14
C ASP A 736 -20.00 8.20 27.56
N PRO A 737 -20.05 6.91 27.94
CA PRO A 737 -20.60 6.48 29.24
C PRO A 737 -19.90 7.09 30.46
N LYS A 738 -18.70 7.64 30.32
CA LYS A 738 -17.91 8.29 31.38
C LYS A 738 -17.94 9.81 31.32
N ALA A 739 -18.63 10.39 30.35
CA ALA A 739 -18.84 11.83 30.26
C ALA A 739 -20.04 12.28 31.08
N LEU A 740 -19.91 13.46 31.70
CA LEU A 740 -20.98 14.13 32.45
C LEU A 740 -21.56 13.27 33.60
N GLU A 741 -20.80 12.32 34.15
CA GLU A 741 -21.27 11.40 35.19
C GLU A 741 -21.93 12.12 36.37
N ASP A 742 -21.55 13.36 36.68
CA ASP A 742 -22.09 14.12 37.83
C ASP A 742 -23.14 15.17 37.44
N HIS A 743 -23.60 15.23 36.18
CA HIS A 743 -24.50 16.29 35.68
C HIS A 743 -25.80 15.76 35.07
N ASP A 744 -26.89 16.53 35.24
CA ASP A 744 -28.21 16.23 34.68
C ASP A 744 -28.25 16.12 33.14
N LEU A 745 -27.33 16.82 32.45
CA LEU A 745 -27.21 16.79 30.99
C LEU A 745 -27.02 15.35 30.47
N ALA A 746 -26.33 14.50 31.25
CA ALA A 746 -26.09 13.11 30.87
C ALA A 746 -27.37 12.29 30.69
N LEU A 747 -28.47 12.69 31.34
CA LEU A 747 -29.73 11.96 31.26
C LEU A 747 -30.44 12.17 29.93
N PHE A 748 -30.45 13.40 29.42
CA PHE A 748 -31.35 13.78 28.33
C PHE A 748 -30.64 14.09 27.02
N LEU A 749 -29.37 14.50 27.03
CA LEU A 749 -28.59 14.73 25.81
C LEU A 749 -28.60 13.54 24.82
N PRO A 750 -28.53 12.27 25.27
CA PRO A 750 -28.61 11.11 24.36
C PRO A 750 -30.02 10.82 23.82
N THR A 751 -31.05 11.53 24.31
CA THR A 751 -32.46 11.28 23.98
C THR A 751 -33.01 12.22 22.89
N GLY A 752 -32.14 13.05 22.30
CA GLY A 752 -32.49 13.95 21.20
C GLY A 752 -33.20 13.22 20.05
N GLN A 753 -34.28 13.81 19.54
CA GLN A 753 -35.08 13.30 18.43
C GLN A 753 -35.09 14.29 17.27
N PRO A 754 -35.00 13.81 16.02
CA PRO A 754 -35.15 14.69 14.85
C PRO A 754 -36.58 15.23 14.77
N ASP A 755 -36.73 16.44 14.20
CA ASP A 755 -38.03 17.06 13.92
C ASP A 755 -38.95 17.21 15.15
N CYS A 756 -38.35 17.35 16.34
CA CYS A 756 -39.06 17.38 17.61
C CYS A 756 -38.42 18.41 18.57
N ILE A 757 -39.24 19.13 19.32
CA ILE A 757 -38.79 20.02 20.39
C ILE A 757 -38.96 19.29 21.73
N GLN A 758 -37.88 19.11 22.48
CA GLN A 758 -37.92 18.37 23.74
C GLN A 758 -37.60 19.30 24.91
N VAL A 759 -38.58 19.52 25.77
CA VAL A 759 -38.50 20.38 26.96
C VAL A 759 -38.26 19.52 28.19
N PHE A 760 -37.15 19.76 28.88
CA PHE A 760 -36.81 19.13 30.16
C PHE A 760 -36.79 20.19 31.26
N TYR A 761 -37.34 19.88 32.42
CA TYR A 761 -37.22 20.76 33.57
C TYR A 761 -36.89 20.00 34.85
N ARG A 762 -36.17 20.67 35.74
CA ARG A 762 -35.82 20.16 37.07
C ARG A 762 -36.18 21.18 38.13
N VAL A 763 -36.92 20.75 39.14
CA VAL A 763 -37.33 21.60 40.26
C VAL A 763 -36.28 21.50 41.37
N ASN A 764 -35.78 22.65 41.80
CA ASN A 764 -34.74 22.84 42.82
C ASN A 764 -35.22 23.92 43.81
N GLU A 765 -35.98 23.50 44.82
CA GLU A 765 -36.56 24.39 45.84
C GLU A 765 -37.45 25.49 45.23
N ASP A 766 -37.00 26.75 45.28
CA ASP A 766 -37.68 27.95 44.74
C ASP A 766 -37.27 28.27 43.29
N GLN A 767 -36.42 27.44 42.67
CA GLN A 767 -35.95 27.60 41.29
C GLN A 767 -36.24 26.34 40.47
N ALA A 768 -36.29 26.50 39.15
CA ALA A 768 -36.32 25.42 38.18
C ALA A 768 -35.28 25.66 37.09
N ASP A 769 -34.53 24.61 36.75
CA ASP A 769 -33.65 24.59 35.59
C ASP A 769 -34.43 24.03 34.41
N LEU A 770 -34.54 24.82 33.34
CA LEU A 770 -35.27 24.51 32.13
C LEU A 770 -34.26 24.29 31.00
N TYR A 771 -34.41 23.19 30.27
CA TYR A 771 -33.59 22.81 29.13
C TYR A 771 -34.50 22.53 27.95
N VAL A 772 -34.09 22.95 26.76
CA VAL A 772 -34.80 22.67 25.50
C VAL A 772 -33.78 22.14 24.49
N LEU A 773 -34.05 20.95 23.95
CA LEU A 773 -33.43 20.49 22.71
C LEU A 773 -34.35 20.84 21.55
N ASP A 774 -33.83 21.58 20.57
CA ASP A 774 -34.58 21.95 19.38
C ASP A 774 -34.61 20.83 18.33
N GLU A 775 -35.28 21.10 17.21
CA GLU A 775 -35.45 20.17 16.09
C GLU A 775 -34.13 19.70 15.44
N PHE A 776 -33.03 20.41 15.68
CA PHE A 776 -31.70 20.06 15.19
C PHE A 776 -30.76 19.54 16.28
N ASN A 777 -31.28 19.36 17.51
CA ASN A 777 -30.56 18.90 18.68
C ASN A 777 -29.56 19.94 19.23
N ALA A 778 -29.87 21.23 19.10
CA ALA A 778 -29.19 22.32 19.79
C ALA A 778 -29.81 22.54 21.18
N LEU A 779 -28.96 22.78 22.18
CA LEU A 779 -29.34 22.97 23.58
C LEU A 779 -29.57 24.45 23.89
N TRP A 780 -30.76 24.76 24.38
CA TRP A 780 -31.02 26.01 25.10
C TRP A 780 -31.30 25.71 26.57
N GLN A 781 -30.85 26.58 27.47
CA GLN A 781 -31.13 26.44 28.90
C GLN A 781 -31.40 27.78 29.58
N GLN A 782 -32.23 27.76 30.62
CA GLN A 782 -32.51 28.91 31.46
C GLN A 782 -32.88 28.47 32.87
N ARG A 783 -32.46 29.25 33.88
CA ARG A 783 -32.88 29.07 35.27
C ARG A 783 -33.97 30.09 35.61
N LEU A 784 -35.10 29.62 36.13
CA LEU A 784 -36.30 30.43 36.38
C LEU A 784 -36.83 30.19 37.80
N PRO A 785 -37.46 31.19 38.45
CA PRO A 785 -38.18 30.97 39.70
C PRO A 785 -39.30 29.94 39.52
N TRP A 786 -39.46 29.06 40.51
CA TRP A 786 -40.45 27.99 40.50
C TRP A 786 -41.60 28.28 41.46
N HIS A 787 -42.83 28.26 40.94
CA HIS A 787 -44.06 28.32 41.75
C HIS A 787 -44.87 27.04 41.57
N ASP A 788 -45.27 26.76 40.33
CA ASP A 788 -45.93 25.52 39.93
C ASP A 788 -45.59 25.17 38.47
N GLU A 789 -45.97 23.96 38.04
CA GLU A 789 -45.68 23.46 36.70
C GLU A 789 -46.35 24.27 35.58
N GLN A 790 -47.55 24.80 35.81
CA GLN A 790 -48.26 25.59 34.80
C GLN A 790 -47.57 26.94 34.58
N SER A 791 -47.20 27.64 35.66
CA SER A 791 -46.53 28.94 35.60
C SER A 791 -45.14 28.87 34.95
N LEU A 792 -44.45 27.73 35.04
CA LEU A 792 -43.17 27.50 34.33
C LEU A 792 -43.39 27.19 32.84
N LEU A 793 -44.26 26.22 32.51
CA LEU A 793 -44.29 25.63 31.18
C LEU A 793 -45.28 26.31 30.21
N VAL A 794 -46.38 26.89 30.70
CA VAL A 794 -47.39 27.53 29.84
C VAL A 794 -46.82 28.72 29.05
N PRO A 795 -45.99 29.62 29.63
CA PRO A 795 -45.38 30.71 28.85
C PRO A 795 -44.51 30.19 27.71
N LEU A 796 -43.68 29.17 27.98
CA LEU A 796 -42.84 28.53 26.96
C LEU A 796 -43.69 27.86 25.88
N GLN A 797 -44.72 27.10 26.26
CA GLN A 797 -45.60 26.42 25.29
C GLN A 797 -46.27 27.41 24.35
N ARG A 798 -46.78 28.54 24.86
CA ARG A 798 -47.38 29.59 24.03
C ARG A 798 -46.39 30.17 23.04
N PHE A 799 -45.16 30.41 23.50
CA PHE A 799 -44.08 30.90 22.65
C PHE A 799 -43.69 29.90 21.55
N LEU A 800 -43.56 28.62 21.88
CA LEU A 800 -43.27 27.58 20.89
C LEU A 800 -44.41 27.43 19.87
N GLN A 801 -45.66 27.50 20.34
CA GLN A 801 -46.85 27.47 19.46
C GLN A 801 -46.94 28.69 18.54
N SER A 802 -46.55 29.89 19.00
CA SER A 802 -46.57 31.10 18.16
C SER A 802 -45.50 31.04 17.05
N ILE A 803 -44.31 30.53 17.37
CA ILE A 803 -43.26 30.25 16.37
C ILE A 803 -43.77 29.23 15.34
N GLN A 804 -44.33 28.12 15.80
CA GLN A 804 -44.86 27.07 14.93
C GLN A 804 -45.96 27.63 14.01
N TYR A 805 -46.91 28.38 14.56
CA TYR A 805 -47.98 29.02 13.80
C TYR A 805 -47.44 29.97 12.72
N ARG A 806 -46.41 30.78 13.02
CA ARG A 806 -45.81 31.67 12.02
C ARG A 806 -45.10 30.87 10.92
N ARG A 807 -44.37 29.82 11.29
CA ARG A 807 -43.72 28.93 10.32
C ARG A 807 -44.75 28.32 9.37
N ASP A 808 -45.84 27.79 9.91
CA ASP A 808 -46.93 27.21 9.12
C ASP A 808 -47.61 28.25 8.21
N ALA A 809 -47.79 29.48 8.69
CA ALA A 809 -48.40 30.56 7.92
C ALA A 809 -47.52 31.05 6.75
N LEU A 810 -46.19 30.86 6.82
CA LEU A 810 -45.24 31.23 5.78
C LEU A 810 -45.01 30.12 4.74
N LEU A 811 -45.48 28.90 4.98
CA LEU A 811 -45.33 27.79 4.03
C LEU A 811 -46.24 27.96 2.81
N PRO A 812 -45.75 27.66 1.58
CA PRO A 812 -46.59 27.61 0.40
C PRO A 812 -47.72 26.58 0.56
N MET A 813 -48.93 26.91 0.13
CA MET A 813 -50.10 26.01 0.27
C MET A 813 -49.95 24.65 -0.43
N ASP A 814 -49.05 24.52 -1.40
CA ASP A 814 -48.76 23.28 -2.13
C ASP A 814 -47.65 22.42 -1.49
N ALA A 815 -47.11 22.81 -0.32
CA ALA A 815 -46.10 22.03 0.39
C ALA A 815 -46.70 20.70 0.91
N ALA A 816 -46.13 19.57 0.46
CA ALA A 816 -46.76 18.27 0.58
C ALA A 816 -47.02 17.79 2.03
N HIS A 817 -46.29 18.28 3.05
CA HIS A 817 -46.58 18.06 4.47
C HIS A 817 -45.95 19.22 5.27
N PRO A 818 -46.70 19.99 6.08
CA PRO A 818 -46.08 20.90 7.04
C PRO A 818 -45.28 20.07 8.07
N LEU A 819 -44.05 20.50 8.36
CA LEU A 819 -43.24 19.97 9.47
C LEU A 819 -43.91 20.37 10.78
N ASN A 820 -44.88 19.57 11.22
CA ASN A 820 -45.54 19.76 12.50
C ASN A 820 -44.58 19.25 13.57
N LEU A 821 -43.85 20.16 14.22
CA LEU A 821 -42.87 19.81 15.24
C LEU A 821 -43.63 19.42 16.51
N ASP A 822 -43.56 18.15 16.88
CA ASP A 822 -44.09 17.71 18.17
C ASP A 822 -43.26 18.34 19.30
N THR A 823 -43.94 18.75 20.37
CA THR A 823 -43.26 19.23 21.60
C THR A 823 -43.47 18.24 22.73
N LEU A 824 -42.38 17.64 23.21
CA LEU A 824 -42.38 16.69 24.32
C LEU A 824 -41.96 17.39 25.61
N TYR A 825 -42.67 17.11 26.70
CA TYR A 825 -42.37 17.64 28.03
C TYR A 825 -41.92 16.54 28.96
N CYS A 826 -40.84 16.79 29.69
CA CYS A 826 -40.18 15.81 30.54
C CYS A 826 -39.70 16.45 31.84
N GLN A 827 -39.87 15.75 32.96
CA GLN A 827 -39.33 16.16 34.26
C GLN A 827 -38.12 15.31 34.64
N LEU A 828 -37.07 15.96 35.13
CA LEU A 828 -35.90 15.29 35.72
C LEU A 828 -36.15 15.02 37.21
N LEU A 829 -35.99 13.76 37.63
CA LEU A 829 -36.27 13.32 39.00
C LEU A 829 -35.08 12.58 39.64
N PRO A 830 -34.89 12.66 40.97
CA PRO A 830 -35.69 13.42 41.93
C PRO A 830 -35.45 14.93 41.88
N SER A 831 -36.45 15.71 42.28
CA SER A 831 -36.33 17.15 42.54
C SER A 831 -35.40 17.43 43.73
N GLY A 832 -34.82 18.63 43.77
CA GLY A 832 -33.95 19.09 44.85
C GLY A 832 -32.46 18.97 44.53
N PRO A 833 -31.57 19.36 45.48
CA PRO A 833 -30.15 19.62 45.21
C PRO A 833 -29.28 18.39 44.94
N GLY A 834 -29.85 17.18 45.02
CA GLY A 834 -29.13 15.93 44.72
C GLY A 834 -28.85 15.75 43.23
N ARG A 835 -28.54 14.52 42.82
CA ARG A 835 -28.38 14.17 41.39
C ARG A 835 -29.69 13.62 40.83
N ALA A 836 -30.13 14.12 39.67
CA ALA A 836 -31.24 13.51 38.95
C ALA A 836 -30.81 12.13 38.41
N ARG A 837 -31.74 11.16 38.39
CA ARG A 837 -31.48 9.76 38.02
C ARG A 837 -32.37 9.23 36.91
N ARG A 838 -33.50 9.89 36.62
CA ARG A 838 -34.44 9.46 35.59
C ARG A 838 -35.17 10.64 34.96
N ILE A 839 -35.66 10.39 33.76
CA ILE A 839 -36.57 11.27 33.01
C ILE A 839 -37.98 10.70 33.12
N GLU A 840 -38.96 11.53 33.44
CA GLU A 840 -40.37 11.17 33.47
C GLU A 840 -41.14 12.03 32.45
N ALA A 841 -41.83 11.39 31.50
CA ALA A 841 -42.66 12.10 30.53
C ALA A 841 -43.84 12.78 31.23
N ARG A 842 -44.13 14.02 30.82
CA ARG A 842 -45.23 14.84 31.32
C ARG A 842 -46.19 15.17 30.17
N PRO A 843 -47.50 15.26 30.44
CA PRO A 843 -48.44 15.75 29.44
C PRO A 843 -48.12 17.22 29.11
N ALA A 844 -48.44 17.65 27.89
CA ALA A 844 -48.32 19.05 27.52
C ALA A 844 -49.15 19.94 28.48
N PRO A 845 -48.66 21.14 28.83
CA PRO A 845 -49.39 22.03 29.72
C PRO A 845 -50.75 22.40 29.11
N GLN A 846 -51.76 22.56 29.97
CA GLN A 846 -53.07 23.00 29.51
C GLN A 846 -53.09 24.52 29.41
N THR A 847 -53.31 25.04 28.20
CA THR A 847 -53.56 26.46 27.92
C THR A 847 -55.08 26.73 27.90
N PRO A 848 -55.70 27.17 29.00
CA PRO A 848 -57.13 27.46 29.02
C PRO A 848 -57.47 28.64 28.09
N VAL A 849 -58.32 28.38 27.08
CA VAL A 849 -58.74 29.34 26.03
C VAL A 849 -59.34 30.64 26.59
N ASN A 850 -59.94 30.57 27.79
CA ASN A 850 -60.70 31.68 28.38
C ASN A 850 -59.96 32.47 29.47
N LYS A 851 -58.66 32.22 29.71
CA LYS A 851 -57.88 33.00 30.68
C LYS A 851 -57.13 34.11 29.93
N PRO A 852 -57.56 35.39 30.03
CA PRO A 852 -56.85 36.49 29.37
C PRO A 852 -55.42 36.56 29.90
N PHE A 853 -54.46 36.64 29.00
CA PHE A 853 -53.05 36.83 29.31
C PHE A 853 -52.57 38.14 28.72
N TYR A 854 -51.50 38.68 29.30
CA TYR A 854 -50.88 39.89 28.80
C TYR A 854 -49.95 39.52 27.64
N ASP A 855 -50.33 39.90 26.42
CA ASP A 855 -49.59 39.54 25.22
C ASP A 855 -48.43 40.51 25.00
N VAL A 856 -47.21 39.98 24.94
CA VAL A 856 -45.98 40.75 24.72
C VAL A 856 -45.28 40.14 23.52
N GLN A 857 -45.43 40.80 22.37
CA GLN A 857 -44.78 40.44 21.13
C GLN A 857 -43.53 41.29 20.93
N ALA A 858 -42.44 40.66 20.52
CA ALA A 858 -41.21 41.35 20.12
C ALA A 858 -40.98 41.21 18.62
N ILE A 859 -40.60 42.30 17.95
CA ILE A 859 -40.18 42.29 16.55
C ILE A 859 -38.75 42.81 16.51
N VAL A 860 -37.85 42.00 15.95
CA VAL A 860 -36.43 42.34 15.82
C VAL A 860 -36.06 42.47 14.35
N GLY A 861 -35.65 43.68 13.97
CA GLY A 861 -35.26 44.03 12.60
C GLY A 861 -33.79 44.41 12.46
N LYS A 862 -33.34 44.59 11.22
CA LYS A 862 -32.01 45.14 10.91
C LYS A 862 -32.01 46.66 11.04
N ALA A 863 -31.04 47.20 11.78
CA ALA A 863 -30.68 48.61 11.76
C ALA A 863 -29.47 48.83 10.81
N THR A 864 -28.62 49.82 11.13
CA THR A 864 -27.28 49.99 10.54
C THR A 864 -26.43 48.72 10.65
N PRO A 865 -25.39 48.52 9.81
CA PRO A 865 -24.58 47.30 9.83
C PRO A 865 -24.03 47.00 11.24
N GLY A 866 -24.43 45.85 11.80
CA GLY A 866 -24.01 45.40 13.13
C GLY A 866 -24.92 45.78 14.30
N GLN A 867 -26.05 46.46 14.06
CA GLN A 867 -27.06 46.77 15.10
C GLN A 867 -28.43 46.14 14.76
N VAL A 868 -29.08 45.62 15.80
CA VAL A 868 -30.47 45.16 15.76
C VAL A 868 -31.39 46.27 16.25
N GLN A 869 -32.57 46.38 15.68
CA GLN A 869 -33.61 47.29 16.13
C GLN A 869 -34.74 46.48 16.77
N VAL A 870 -35.13 46.84 18.00
CA VAL A 870 -36.19 46.13 18.73
C VAL A 870 -37.47 46.98 18.80
N SER A 871 -38.62 46.35 18.54
CA SER A 871 -39.95 46.92 18.83
C SER A 871 -40.76 45.93 19.65
N LEU A 872 -41.34 46.39 20.75
CA LEU A 872 -42.16 45.60 21.67
C LEU A 872 -43.62 46.04 21.55
N TYR A 873 -44.52 45.07 21.43
CA TYR A 873 -45.96 45.27 21.38
C TYR A 873 -46.58 44.67 22.63
N CYS A 874 -47.23 45.50 23.46
CA CYS A 874 -47.97 45.04 24.63
C CYS A 874 -49.47 45.21 24.37
N ASN A 875 -50.23 44.10 24.28
CA ASN A 875 -51.65 44.11 23.89
C ASN A 875 -51.92 45.05 22.69
N GLN A 876 -51.14 44.90 21.62
CA GLN A 876 -51.20 45.68 20.36
C GLN A 876 -50.72 47.14 20.45
N ARG A 877 -50.28 47.63 21.60
CA ARG A 877 -49.63 48.95 21.71
C ARG A 877 -48.13 48.83 21.42
N GLU A 878 -47.66 49.55 20.41
CA GLU A 878 -46.26 49.60 20.00
C GLU A 878 -45.41 50.46 20.94
N PHE A 879 -44.21 49.96 21.24
CA PHE A 879 -43.11 50.66 21.88
C PHE A 879 -41.86 50.34 21.08
N SER A 880 -41.28 51.32 20.39
CA SER A 880 -40.14 51.11 19.51
C SER A 880 -38.87 51.77 20.06
N GLU A 881 -37.72 51.16 19.77
CA GLU A 881 -36.41 51.75 20.08
C GLU A 881 -36.19 53.10 19.36
N LEU A 882 -36.87 53.34 18.24
CA LEU A 882 -36.86 54.65 17.55
C LEU A 882 -37.51 55.76 18.38
N GLU A 883 -38.56 55.44 19.14
CA GLU A 883 -39.29 56.42 19.95
C GLU A 883 -38.65 56.61 21.33
N HIS A 884 -38.15 55.54 21.93
CA HIS A 884 -37.73 55.53 23.33
C HIS A 884 -36.23 55.33 23.56
N GLY A 885 -35.45 54.98 22.53
CA GLY A 885 -34.01 54.71 22.63
C GLY A 885 -33.69 53.74 23.77
N ASP A 886 -32.65 54.08 24.55
CA ASP A 886 -32.19 53.30 25.72
C ASP A 886 -33.25 53.12 26.82
N GLN A 887 -34.37 53.87 26.79
CA GLN A 887 -35.44 53.78 27.78
C GLN A 887 -36.53 52.77 27.41
N LEU A 888 -36.44 52.11 26.25
CA LEU A 888 -37.49 51.22 25.74
C LEU A 888 -37.98 50.22 26.81
N PHE A 889 -37.07 49.44 27.40
CA PHE A 889 -37.43 48.41 28.38
C PHE A 889 -38.05 49.00 29.66
N SER A 890 -37.56 50.16 30.12
CA SER A 890 -38.12 50.83 31.31
C SER A 890 -39.53 51.37 31.08
N VAL A 891 -39.82 51.90 29.88
CA VAL A 891 -41.16 52.37 29.51
C VAL A 891 -42.14 51.20 29.42
N VAL A 892 -41.73 50.12 28.77
CA VAL A 892 -42.54 48.90 28.64
C VAL A 892 -42.78 48.24 30.00
N ALA A 893 -41.76 48.20 30.88
CA ALA A 893 -41.90 47.70 32.24
C ALA A 893 -42.97 48.46 33.05
N ARG A 894 -43.01 49.79 32.97
CA ARG A 894 -44.06 50.60 33.65
C ARG A 894 -45.45 50.32 33.10
N GLU A 895 -45.59 50.17 31.78
CA GLU A 895 -46.87 49.80 31.17
C GLU A 895 -47.33 48.43 31.67
N ILE A 896 -46.45 47.43 31.66
CA ILE A 896 -46.76 46.08 32.17
C ILE A 896 -47.21 46.15 33.63
N VAL A 897 -46.48 46.84 34.52
CA VAL A 897 -46.84 46.97 35.94
C VAL A 897 -48.19 47.66 36.12
N GLY A 898 -48.47 48.72 35.35
CA GLY A 898 -49.74 49.44 35.40
C GLY A 898 -50.96 48.60 35.02
N GLN A 899 -50.77 47.51 34.28
CA GLN A 899 -51.82 46.60 33.83
C GLN A 899 -52.01 45.38 34.75
N ARG A 900 -51.14 45.18 35.75
CA ARG A 900 -51.24 44.05 36.70
C ARG A 900 -52.38 44.29 37.69
N ARG A 901 -53.24 43.28 37.83
CA ARG A 901 -54.35 43.27 38.80
C ARG A 901 -53.98 42.66 40.16
N GLU A 902 -52.91 41.89 40.21
CA GLU A 902 -52.42 41.20 41.40
C GLU A 902 -51.18 41.94 41.95
N THR A 903 -51.05 42.02 43.27
CA THR A 903 -49.92 42.66 43.96
C THR A 903 -48.63 41.84 43.90
N GLU A 904 -48.68 40.60 43.42
CA GLU A 904 -47.50 39.75 43.29
C GLU A 904 -46.63 40.17 42.09
N ARG A 905 -45.33 40.32 42.35
CA ARG A 905 -44.34 40.64 41.32
C ARG A 905 -43.94 39.36 40.59
N TYR A 906 -44.66 39.02 39.52
CA TYR A 906 -44.28 37.93 38.62
C TYR A 906 -43.45 38.43 37.43
N ARG A 907 -42.70 37.54 36.78
CA ARG A 907 -41.87 37.87 35.61
C ARG A 907 -42.73 38.16 34.38
N CYS A 908 -42.25 39.02 33.49
CA CYS A 908 -42.82 39.14 32.15
C CYS A 908 -42.20 38.10 31.22
N TYR A 909 -43.06 37.48 30.40
CA TYR A 909 -42.67 36.54 29.37
C TYR A 909 -43.08 37.07 28.00
N ILE A 910 -42.19 36.93 27.02
CA ILE A 910 -42.48 37.21 25.62
C ILE A 910 -43.26 36.03 25.07
N THR A 911 -44.44 36.32 24.54
CA THR A 911 -45.40 35.33 24.02
C THR A 911 -45.23 35.08 22.53
N ASP A 912 -44.63 36.03 21.81
CA ASP A 912 -44.32 35.92 20.39
C ASP A 912 -43.08 36.74 20.03
N LEU A 913 -42.26 36.25 19.10
CA LEU A 913 -41.04 36.90 18.65
C LEU A 913 -40.91 36.75 17.13
N ASP A 914 -40.84 37.86 16.40
CA ASP A 914 -40.60 37.91 14.96
C ASP A 914 -39.13 38.29 14.66
N LEU A 915 -38.43 37.42 13.95
CA LEU A 915 -37.03 37.61 13.51
C LEU A 915 -36.90 37.74 11.98
N SER A 916 -38.00 37.84 11.23
CA SER A 916 -38.02 37.92 9.76
C SER A 916 -37.27 39.14 9.20
N GLY A 917 -37.14 40.23 9.97
CA GLY A 917 -36.34 41.39 9.58
C GLY A 917 -34.82 41.15 9.65
N LEU A 918 -34.39 40.15 10.43
CA LEU A 918 -32.98 39.77 10.63
C LEU A 918 -32.55 38.64 9.69
N LEU A 919 -33.40 37.65 9.57
CA LEU A 919 -33.13 36.40 8.87
C LEU A 919 -33.76 36.48 7.47
N GLY A 920 -33.05 36.01 6.43
CA GLY A 920 -33.60 36.02 5.07
C GLY A 920 -34.78 35.05 4.90
N GLU A 921 -35.14 34.69 3.66
CA GLU A 921 -36.23 33.73 3.37
C GLU A 921 -35.97 32.27 3.85
N GLY A 922 -34.96 32.02 4.69
CA GLY A 922 -34.63 30.69 5.23
C GLY A 922 -35.33 30.41 6.57
N GLN A 923 -35.82 29.19 6.75
CA GLN A 923 -36.33 28.72 8.05
C GLN A 923 -35.18 28.65 9.06
N SER A 924 -35.30 29.38 10.17
CA SER A 924 -34.31 29.46 11.24
C SER A 924 -34.67 28.53 12.39
N SER A 925 -33.70 28.02 13.15
CA SER A 925 -33.93 27.04 14.21
C SER A 925 -34.69 27.61 15.42
N THR A 926 -35.43 26.77 16.15
CA THR A 926 -36.17 27.20 17.35
C THR A 926 -35.22 27.73 18.43
N HIS A 927 -34.00 27.18 18.51
CA HIS A 927 -32.97 27.66 19.43
C HIS A 927 -32.68 29.16 19.27
N LEU A 928 -32.59 29.67 18.04
CA LEU A 928 -32.30 31.09 17.78
C LEU A 928 -33.40 32.00 18.36
N TYR A 929 -34.67 31.62 18.21
CA TYR A 929 -35.79 32.33 18.80
C TYR A 929 -35.73 32.30 20.34
N LEU A 930 -35.41 31.16 20.94
CA LEU A 930 -35.27 31.04 22.39
C LEU A 930 -34.13 31.89 22.96
N ARG A 931 -33.03 32.05 22.22
CA ARG A 931 -31.92 32.92 22.60
C ARG A 931 -32.32 34.40 22.64
N TYR A 932 -32.90 34.91 21.56
CA TYR A 932 -33.40 36.29 21.52
C TYR A 932 -34.51 36.53 22.55
N LYS A 933 -35.40 35.55 22.76
CA LYS A 933 -36.41 35.60 23.82
C LYS A 933 -35.75 35.78 25.18
N ALA A 934 -34.74 34.98 25.52
CA ALA A 934 -34.07 35.05 26.81
C ALA A 934 -33.39 36.40 27.04
N ASP A 935 -32.70 36.93 26.03
CA ASP A 935 -32.02 38.23 26.09
C ASP A 935 -33.01 39.38 26.30
N LEU A 936 -34.10 39.41 25.53
CA LEU A 936 -35.14 40.43 25.63
C LEU A 936 -35.93 40.32 26.95
N GLU A 937 -36.25 39.11 27.39
CA GLU A 937 -36.89 38.89 28.69
C GLU A 937 -35.97 39.27 29.84
N HIS A 938 -34.66 39.04 29.73
CA HIS A 938 -33.73 39.47 30.76
C HIS A 938 -33.73 40.99 30.90
N ALA A 939 -33.54 41.73 29.80
CA ALA A 939 -33.58 43.19 29.79
C ALA A 939 -34.92 43.75 30.31
N LEU A 940 -36.04 43.14 29.91
CA LEU A 940 -37.37 43.56 30.35
C LEU A 940 -37.61 43.28 31.84
N ASN A 941 -37.17 42.12 32.35
CA ASN A 941 -37.34 41.78 33.76
C ASN A 941 -36.40 42.55 34.68
N GLU A 942 -35.17 42.87 34.24
CA GLU A 942 -34.30 43.79 34.98
C GLU A 942 -34.94 45.19 35.10
N ALA A 943 -35.56 45.68 34.02
CA ALA A 943 -36.29 46.94 34.04
C ALA A 943 -37.53 46.86 34.96
N LEU A 944 -38.23 45.73 35.01
CA LEU A 944 -39.36 45.51 35.92
C LEU A 944 -38.96 45.51 37.40
N ASP A 945 -37.78 45.00 37.73
CA ASP A 945 -37.28 45.01 39.12
C ASP A 945 -36.92 46.43 39.62
N GLN A 946 -36.71 47.37 38.69
CA GLN A 946 -36.39 48.77 38.96
C GLN A 946 -37.64 49.68 39.07
N VAL A 947 -38.82 49.19 38.69
CA VAL A 947 -40.12 49.90 38.73
C VAL A 947 -40.92 49.47 39.95
#